data_AF-A0A011P6V0-F1
#
_entry.id   AF-A0A011P6V0-F1
#
_cell.length_a   1.000
_cell.length_b   1.000
_cell.length_c   1.000
_cell.angle_alpha   90.00
_cell.angle_beta   90.00
_cell.angle_gamma   90.00
#
_symmetry.space_group_name_H-M   'P 1'
#
loop_
_entity.id
_entity.type
_entity.pdbx_description
1 polymer ?
#
loop_
_entity_poly.entity_id
_entity_poly.type
_entity_poly.pdbx_seq_one_letter_code
_entity_poly.pdbx_strand_id
1 'polypeptide(L)'
;MPENTDPATANASTALRKYGLRAALALLVFSVLGFLVLPLVVKAVLVEQLAQVLQRPVAVDGVRINPYTLSLQVSGLAIQEKGGGEIVAGFESLDLNAEWSSLWHGGPVISELNLVAPAFRVVRQPDGRFNFSDLVDEFAAKPESDDPLPRFSLNNIRISGGRLEFDDQMLAEKHLVSDLDVGLPFISSLPQAIEIFVEPTFSASLDGSPLLFEGKSKPFDPSLESQLMLDLSEVPLARYVNYLPLHLPIEVVSGTLDSALTLAFQRQDADQSILAISGRVALKDVVVKDKGGSPLLSLRRLEVVLDALDPLNGKFAIERVSLEQPELHARVSPQGTINWVDFFSKELAARGTPAAEEKDAGGSVPVEWSLAEASITGGALRWLDESHGKPFNARVDGLTVELKKLASRSRVPAEFDLAFRLDADQWVKVDAFAVKGGRLDLAKRAVLIDEVAVRDARLLIRRAKDGRVEFVEPPSLRAVEAAQEDSSAPWALTVARYRGENLGLRFEDHGVSPAVTHTVEEMSVEAENLSTEPGAAVKLATRFKLNGKGAVEVGAGGTLLPLDTDLKLLVRNLELLPLQPYFTEQLNVELKRGHVALDGNLRLRQEAGGGAAVGKLGGGFSGKLAVADFSAVDKTNAADFLKWGSLSFGRLDLTLNPDSLSIGEVALADFFARIIINPEGKLNLLQIVRRPASPPEAVVPKTGEQTSGDAAAEGKAVAPVASGEQPRFPVKVGKITLQGGDIKFSDHFIKPNYSADLKKIGGAISGLSSAADSVATLDLRGNYDDIAPLKIAGQLNPLIATPYLDIQADVKGIEMTALSPYSGKYAGYAIDKGKMSLFVKYKIEKNQLTAENRIFLDQLTFGEAVDSAEATKLPVTLAVALLKNRKGEIDINLPVAGSLDDPQFNIGGLLGELIGSLLVKAVTSPFALLGSIFGGGEELSNVEFATGMAAISPSAQQRLDALAKALLDRPALKLDVEGHADPEGDSEGLKRYRLQEKLQALKAGGRSGDDSAAPATVGVDSKEYSELLERVYRAEDFEKPRNMVGMVKGLPVDEMEKLILANTVIDEQDLRDLADRRAVAVRDALLAQKVPADRLFLRPVQVAKRSGKAAEGKSDGKPDLPGQGEGNRVVFSLR
;
A
#
# COMPACT_ATOMS: atom_id res chain seq x y z
N MET A 1 -26.85 36.88 139.67
CA MET A 1 -27.75 36.87 140.86
C MET A 1 -27.78 38.29 141.41
N PRO A 2 -28.94 38.95 141.50
CA PRO A 2 -30.22 38.64 140.84
C PRO A 2 -30.09 38.89 139.30
N GLU A 3 -30.99 39.41 138.45
CA GLU A 3 -32.37 39.96 138.54
C GLU A 3 -33.08 39.80 137.17
N ASN A 4 -34.29 40.35 137.00
CA ASN A 4 -35.15 40.18 135.82
C ASN A 4 -35.78 41.51 135.33
N THR A 5 -35.79 41.77 134.01
CA THR A 5 -36.61 42.80 133.32
C THR A 5 -36.91 42.45 131.85
N ASP A 6 -38.00 43.02 131.33
CA ASP A 6 -38.79 42.58 130.15
C ASP A 6 -38.11 42.47 128.77
N PRO A 7 -38.69 41.66 127.85
CA PRO A 7 -38.36 41.71 126.43
C PRO A 7 -38.84 43.02 125.78
N ALA A 8 -37.94 43.72 125.08
CA ALA A 8 -38.22 45.00 124.45
C ALA A 8 -39.21 44.89 123.28
N THR A 9 -40.49 45.19 123.54
CA THR A 9 -41.52 45.30 122.50
C THR A 9 -41.26 46.53 121.61
N ALA A 10 -40.76 46.29 120.40
CA ALA A 10 -40.47 47.34 119.43
C ALA A 10 -41.76 48.01 118.92
N ASN A 11 -42.18 49.08 119.60
CA ASN A 11 -43.32 49.91 119.21
C ASN A 11 -43.00 50.72 117.94
N ALA A 12 -43.16 50.08 116.78
CA ALA A 12 -43.08 50.73 115.47
C ALA A 12 -44.02 51.94 115.42
N SER A 13 -43.47 53.10 115.03
CA SER A 13 -44.16 54.39 115.17
C SER A 13 -45.49 54.45 114.42
N THR A 14 -46.39 55.30 114.88
CA THR A 14 -47.73 55.48 114.28
C THR A 14 -47.65 55.97 112.83
N ALA A 15 -46.54 56.63 112.46
CA ALA A 15 -46.20 56.93 111.07
C ALA A 15 -45.89 55.65 110.28
N LEU A 16 -44.99 54.79 110.79
CA LEU A 16 -44.63 53.52 110.16
C LEU A 16 -45.85 52.63 109.91
N ARG A 17 -46.80 52.54 110.86
CA ARG A 17 -48.06 51.80 110.67
C ARG A 17 -48.96 52.42 109.58
N LYS A 18 -49.03 53.75 109.45
CA LYS A 18 -49.79 54.43 108.38
C LYS A 18 -49.14 54.25 107.00
N TYR A 19 -47.81 54.31 106.90
CA TYR A 19 -47.10 54.04 105.65
C TYR A 19 -47.17 52.55 105.28
N GLY A 20 -47.05 51.64 106.25
CA GLY A 20 -47.23 50.20 106.05
C GLY A 20 -48.64 49.82 105.57
N LEU A 21 -49.70 50.39 106.16
CA LEU A 21 -51.08 50.16 105.68
C LEU A 21 -51.30 50.72 104.27
N ARG A 22 -50.72 51.89 103.95
CA ARG A 22 -50.77 52.46 102.59
C ARG A 22 -50.00 51.60 101.58
N ALA A 23 -48.83 51.08 101.96
CA ALA A 23 -48.06 50.18 101.12
C ALA A 23 -48.79 48.85 100.90
N ALA A 24 -49.38 48.26 101.94
CA ALA A 24 -50.18 47.04 101.83
C ALA A 24 -51.44 47.25 100.96
N LEU A 25 -52.13 48.38 101.10
CA LEU A 25 -53.27 48.72 100.25
C LEU A 25 -52.85 48.95 98.79
N ALA A 26 -51.75 49.68 98.56
CA ALA A 26 -51.20 49.87 97.21
C ALA A 26 -50.75 48.55 96.57
N LEU A 27 -50.13 47.65 97.35
CA LEU A 27 -49.69 46.33 96.91
C LEU A 27 -50.87 45.39 96.62
N LEU A 28 -51.96 45.47 97.39
CA LEU A 28 -53.21 44.75 97.13
C LEU A 28 -53.92 45.28 95.88
N VAL A 29 -53.98 46.61 95.71
CA VAL A 29 -54.52 47.23 94.48
C VAL A 29 -53.67 46.84 93.27
N PHE A 30 -52.34 46.85 93.39
CA PHE A 30 -51.42 46.38 92.36
C PHE A 30 -51.59 44.88 92.05
N SER A 31 -51.82 44.04 93.07
CA SER A 31 -52.17 42.62 92.88
C SER A 31 -53.47 42.46 92.07
N VAL A 32 -54.55 43.12 92.48
CA VAL A 32 -55.87 43.00 91.84
C VAL A 32 -55.83 43.54 90.41
N LEU A 33 -55.19 44.69 90.19
CA LEU A 33 -55.02 45.25 88.85
C LEU A 33 -54.14 44.34 87.99
N GLY A 34 -52.99 43.89 88.49
CA GLY A 34 -52.02 43.12 87.69
C GLY A 34 -52.40 41.66 87.40
N PHE A 35 -53.15 40.99 88.29
CA PHE A 35 -53.56 39.58 88.08
C PHE A 35 -54.98 39.41 87.51
N LEU A 36 -55.90 40.36 87.69
CA LEU A 36 -57.29 40.22 87.22
C LEU A 36 -57.67 41.20 86.10
N VAL A 37 -57.27 42.47 86.20
CA VAL A 37 -57.64 43.48 85.19
C VAL A 37 -56.66 43.44 84.01
N LEU A 38 -55.36 43.45 84.29
CA LEU A 38 -54.30 43.57 83.29
C LEU A 38 -54.31 42.42 82.26
N PRO A 39 -54.53 41.13 82.60
CA PRO A 39 -54.56 40.08 81.59
C PRO A 39 -55.79 40.18 80.66
N LEU A 40 -56.93 40.67 81.16
CA LEU A 40 -58.13 40.91 80.34
C LEU A 40 -57.93 42.11 79.41
N VAL A 41 -57.37 43.21 79.92
CA VAL A 41 -57.03 44.40 79.12
C VAL A 41 -55.98 44.08 78.07
N VAL A 42 -54.89 43.38 78.44
CA VAL A 42 -53.84 42.97 77.50
C VAL A 42 -54.40 41.99 76.47
N LYS A 43 -55.26 41.03 76.82
CA LYS A 43 -55.91 40.16 75.83
C LYS A 43 -56.74 40.97 74.82
N ALA A 44 -57.58 41.90 75.29
CA ALA A 44 -58.42 42.71 74.41
C ALA A 44 -57.58 43.61 73.49
N VAL A 45 -56.63 44.37 74.06
CA VAL A 45 -55.74 45.27 73.32
C VAL A 45 -54.84 44.51 72.36
N LEU A 46 -54.30 43.34 72.73
CA LEU A 46 -53.45 42.55 71.86
C LEU A 46 -54.23 41.98 70.66
N VAL A 47 -55.46 41.51 70.85
CA VAL A 47 -56.32 41.08 69.74
C VAL A 47 -56.71 42.27 68.84
N GLU A 48 -57.12 43.39 69.42
CA GLU A 48 -57.53 44.60 68.67
C GLU A 48 -56.36 45.20 67.87
N GLN A 49 -55.21 45.40 68.51
CA GLN A 49 -54.02 45.96 67.87
C GLN A 49 -53.41 45.02 66.84
N LEU A 50 -53.32 43.71 67.09
CA LEU A 50 -52.81 42.77 66.08
C LEU A 50 -53.79 42.66 64.89
N ALA A 51 -55.10 42.64 65.12
CA ALA A 51 -56.06 42.62 64.02
C ALA A 51 -56.02 43.91 63.17
N GLN A 52 -55.82 45.06 63.82
CA GLN A 52 -55.64 46.35 63.14
C GLN A 52 -54.33 46.41 62.34
N VAL A 53 -53.20 45.99 62.93
CA VAL A 53 -51.85 46.08 62.33
C VAL A 53 -51.59 45.01 61.28
N LEU A 54 -52.16 43.81 61.42
CA LEU A 54 -52.00 42.70 60.46
C LEU A 54 -53.11 42.66 59.38
N GLN A 55 -54.08 43.59 59.45
CA GLN A 55 -55.28 43.65 58.60
C GLN A 55 -56.04 42.32 58.47
N ARG A 56 -55.99 41.47 59.51
CA ARG A 56 -56.38 40.05 59.50
C ARG A 56 -57.12 39.66 60.78
N PRO A 57 -58.04 38.68 60.76
CA PRO A 57 -58.70 38.22 61.98
C PRO A 57 -57.70 37.54 62.93
N VAL A 58 -57.65 37.99 64.18
CA VAL A 58 -56.77 37.43 65.22
C VAL A 58 -57.60 36.89 66.37
N ALA A 59 -57.26 35.70 66.84
CA ALA A 59 -57.80 35.07 68.03
C ALA A 59 -56.69 34.74 69.02
N VAL A 60 -57.01 34.78 70.31
CA VAL A 60 -56.15 34.40 71.43
C VAL A 60 -57.00 33.61 72.43
N ASP A 61 -56.56 32.46 72.90
CA ASP A 61 -57.28 31.70 73.93
C ASP A 61 -57.09 32.31 75.31
N GLY A 62 -55.86 32.59 75.71
CA GLY A 62 -55.54 33.05 77.07
C GLY A 62 -54.38 34.03 77.15
N VAL A 63 -54.41 34.88 78.18
CA VAL A 63 -53.28 35.69 78.62
C VAL A 63 -53.19 35.56 80.15
N ARG A 64 -51.98 35.40 80.68
CA ARG A 64 -51.66 35.40 82.11
C ARG A 64 -50.47 36.33 82.34
N ILE A 65 -50.52 37.12 83.40
CA ILE A 65 -49.44 38.05 83.78
C ILE A 65 -49.19 37.95 85.28
N ASN A 66 -47.92 37.91 85.69
CA ASN A 66 -47.52 38.10 87.07
C ASN A 66 -46.75 39.43 87.20
N PRO A 67 -47.33 40.47 87.83
CA PRO A 67 -46.72 41.79 87.91
C PRO A 67 -45.54 41.88 88.88
N TYR A 68 -45.22 40.82 89.64
CA TYR A 68 -44.07 40.79 90.55
C TYR A 68 -42.83 40.20 89.88
N THR A 69 -42.99 39.09 89.14
CA THR A 69 -41.92 38.43 88.38
C THR A 69 -41.79 38.96 86.94
N LEU A 70 -42.69 39.86 86.52
CA LEU A 70 -42.79 40.40 85.16
C LEU A 70 -42.87 39.30 84.07
N SER A 71 -43.53 38.19 84.40
CA SER A 71 -43.78 37.08 83.48
C SER A 71 -45.11 37.25 82.75
N LEU A 72 -45.08 37.16 81.42
CA LEU A 72 -46.22 37.14 80.51
C LEU A 72 -46.31 35.74 79.88
N GLN A 73 -47.50 35.15 79.88
CA GLN A 73 -47.82 33.95 79.11
C GLN A 73 -49.04 34.24 78.22
N VAL A 74 -48.92 33.97 76.93
CA VAL A 74 -50.00 34.02 75.94
C VAL A 74 -50.24 32.60 75.42
N SER A 75 -51.49 32.19 75.29
CA SER A 75 -51.87 30.83 74.85
C SER A 75 -52.83 30.91 73.65
N GLY A 76 -52.63 30.03 72.68
CA GLY A 76 -53.49 29.84 71.51
C GLY A 76 -53.63 31.10 70.67
N LEU A 77 -52.53 31.65 70.15
CA LEU A 77 -52.60 32.71 69.14
C LEU A 77 -52.91 32.08 67.78
N ALA A 78 -53.94 32.58 67.10
CA ALA A 78 -54.25 32.21 65.72
C ALA A 78 -54.59 33.45 64.89
N ILE A 79 -53.85 33.64 63.80
CA ILE A 79 -54.03 34.71 62.80
C ILE A 79 -54.58 34.04 61.54
N GLN A 80 -55.75 34.46 61.07
CA GLN A 80 -56.38 33.95 59.85
C GLN A 80 -55.98 34.76 58.62
N GLU A 81 -56.18 34.20 57.43
CA GLU A 81 -55.94 34.91 56.18
C GLU A 81 -56.88 36.12 56.00
N LYS A 82 -56.50 37.05 55.11
CA LYS A 82 -57.22 38.28 54.75
C LYS A 82 -58.59 37.98 54.12
N GLY A 83 -59.61 37.86 54.96
CA GLY A 83 -60.98 37.44 54.62
C GLY A 83 -61.58 36.43 55.60
N GLY A 84 -60.74 35.82 56.44
CA GLY A 84 -61.11 34.76 57.38
C GLY A 84 -61.05 33.36 56.78
N GLY A 85 -61.01 32.35 57.65
CA GLY A 85 -60.92 30.94 57.27
C GLY A 85 -59.64 30.27 57.78
N GLU A 86 -58.71 29.99 56.87
CA GLU A 86 -57.47 29.26 57.18
C GLU A 86 -56.53 30.08 58.08
N ILE A 87 -55.80 29.39 58.97
CA ILE A 87 -54.77 29.99 59.84
C ILE A 87 -53.46 30.12 59.05
N VAL A 88 -52.86 31.31 59.07
CA VAL A 88 -51.63 31.64 58.34
C VAL A 88 -50.42 31.85 59.26
N ALA A 89 -50.67 32.19 60.51
CA ALA A 89 -49.65 32.28 61.56
C ALA A 89 -50.29 32.00 62.94
N GLY A 90 -49.58 31.36 63.86
CA GLY A 90 -50.07 31.10 65.21
C GLY A 90 -49.07 30.35 66.09
N PHE A 91 -49.42 30.10 67.35
CA PHE A 91 -48.64 29.28 68.29
C PHE A 91 -49.50 28.72 69.43
N GLU A 92 -49.06 27.63 70.06
CA GLU A 92 -49.72 27.05 71.24
C GLU A 92 -49.47 27.89 72.50
N SER A 93 -48.22 28.24 72.79
CA SER A 93 -47.88 29.19 73.86
C SER A 93 -46.66 30.05 73.55
N LEU A 94 -46.67 31.27 74.10
CA LEU A 94 -45.54 32.18 74.19
C LEU A 94 -45.37 32.61 75.65
N ASP A 95 -44.24 32.26 76.24
CA ASP A 95 -43.82 32.66 77.59
C ASP A 95 -42.69 33.68 77.48
N LEU A 96 -42.76 34.77 78.25
CA LEU A 96 -41.76 35.85 78.24
C LEU A 96 -41.54 36.38 79.67
N ASN A 97 -40.31 36.31 80.15
CA ASN A 97 -39.92 36.74 81.51
C ASN A 97 -39.01 37.97 81.43
N ALA A 98 -39.52 39.15 81.77
CA ALA A 98 -38.74 40.40 81.77
C ALA A 98 -38.07 40.68 83.13
N GLU A 99 -36.99 41.46 83.14
CA GLU A 99 -36.33 41.87 84.38
C GLU A 99 -36.58 43.33 84.77
N TRP A 100 -36.71 43.57 86.08
CA TRP A 100 -36.68 44.92 86.66
C TRP A 100 -35.36 45.67 86.37
N SER A 101 -34.28 44.95 86.05
CA SER A 101 -32.99 45.51 85.64
C SER A 101 -33.06 46.35 84.35
N SER A 102 -34.10 46.16 83.53
CA SER A 102 -34.39 46.97 82.33
C SER A 102 -34.41 48.48 82.63
N LEU A 103 -34.93 48.86 83.82
CA LEU A 103 -35.04 50.25 84.26
C LEU A 103 -33.69 50.94 84.52
N TRP A 104 -32.62 50.16 84.70
CA TRP A 104 -31.26 50.68 84.97
C TRP A 104 -30.34 50.58 83.76
N HIS A 105 -30.56 49.59 82.87
CA HIS A 105 -29.82 49.44 81.63
C HIS A 105 -30.29 50.39 80.51
N GLY A 106 -31.47 51.00 80.66
CA GLY A 106 -32.03 51.92 79.67
C GLY A 106 -32.59 51.22 78.42
N GLY A 107 -33.07 49.99 78.58
CA GLY A 107 -33.54 49.13 77.51
C GLY A 107 -34.09 47.80 78.05
N PRO A 108 -34.90 47.05 77.29
CA PRO A 108 -35.51 45.82 77.76
C PRO A 108 -34.46 44.72 78.01
N VAL A 109 -34.53 44.11 79.19
CA VAL A 109 -33.82 42.89 79.56
C VAL A 109 -34.85 41.78 79.75
N ILE A 110 -34.76 40.75 78.93
CA ILE A 110 -35.61 39.55 78.95
C ILE A 110 -34.74 38.37 79.35
N SER A 111 -35.14 37.67 80.40
CA SER A 111 -34.42 36.54 81.00
C SER A 111 -34.76 35.19 80.36
N GLU A 112 -35.93 35.08 79.73
CA GLU A 112 -36.43 33.90 79.04
C GLU A 112 -37.49 34.28 78.00
N LEU A 113 -37.47 33.64 76.83
CA LEU A 113 -38.51 33.73 75.80
C LEU A 113 -38.73 32.35 75.18
N ASN A 114 -39.84 31.71 75.48
CA ASN A 114 -40.17 30.36 75.02
C ASN A 114 -41.41 30.37 74.11
N LEU A 115 -41.30 29.82 72.90
CA LEU A 115 -42.36 29.77 71.89
C LEU A 115 -42.62 28.31 71.47
N VAL A 116 -43.82 27.82 71.75
CA VAL A 116 -44.20 26.41 71.58
C VAL A 116 -45.15 26.24 70.40
N ALA A 117 -44.83 25.27 69.54
CA ALA A 117 -45.57 24.89 68.34
C ALA A 117 -46.01 26.08 67.45
N PRO A 118 -45.11 27.01 67.07
CA PRO A 118 -45.46 28.05 66.11
C PRO A 118 -45.75 27.44 64.74
N ALA A 119 -46.91 27.78 64.19
CA ALA A 119 -47.37 27.32 62.89
C ALA A 119 -47.44 28.50 61.91
N PHE A 120 -46.83 28.35 60.73
CA PHE A 120 -46.86 29.34 59.66
C PHE A 120 -47.29 28.68 58.35
N ARG A 121 -48.06 29.41 57.54
CA ARG A 121 -48.37 29.03 56.16
C ARG A 121 -48.08 30.19 55.21
N VAL A 122 -47.02 30.02 54.43
CA VAL A 122 -46.59 30.96 53.39
C VAL A 122 -47.10 30.45 52.06
N VAL A 123 -47.80 31.31 51.32
CA VAL A 123 -48.28 31.02 49.96
C VAL A 123 -47.64 32.01 49.01
N ARG A 124 -46.90 31.54 48.02
CA ARG A 124 -46.42 32.36 46.90
C ARG A 124 -47.43 32.26 45.76
N GLN A 125 -48.03 33.38 45.41
CA GLN A 125 -49.07 33.47 44.39
C GLN A 125 -48.47 33.47 42.98
N PRO A 126 -49.27 33.22 41.91
CA PRO A 126 -48.78 33.21 40.53
C PRO A 126 -48.23 34.54 40.00
N ASP A 127 -48.46 35.67 40.70
CA ASP A 127 -47.85 36.98 40.41
C ASP A 127 -46.47 37.15 41.07
N GLY A 128 -46.00 36.15 41.83
CA GLY A 128 -44.76 36.16 42.59
C GLY A 128 -44.86 36.80 43.98
N ARG A 129 -46.00 37.39 44.36
CA ARG A 129 -46.21 37.98 45.71
C ARG A 129 -46.55 36.90 46.72
N PHE A 130 -46.13 37.10 47.98
CA PHE A 130 -46.54 36.24 49.08
C PHE A 130 -47.88 36.69 49.66
N ASN A 131 -48.60 35.78 50.31
CA ASN A 131 -49.86 36.06 51.00
C ASN A 131 -49.74 37.09 52.14
N PHE A 132 -48.52 37.43 52.57
CA PHE A 132 -48.22 38.50 53.53
C PHE A 132 -47.53 39.74 52.91
N SER A 133 -47.32 39.80 51.59
CA SER A 133 -46.60 40.93 50.96
C SER A 133 -47.32 42.28 51.09
N ASP A 134 -48.63 42.28 51.35
CA ASP A 134 -49.38 43.50 51.68
C ASP A 134 -48.90 44.15 52.99
N LEU A 135 -48.49 43.35 53.97
CA LEU A 135 -47.89 43.83 55.21
C LEU A 135 -46.49 44.39 54.97
N VAL A 136 -45.68 43.71 54.16
CA VAL A 136 -44.31 44.15 53.84
C VAL A 136 -44.33 45.53 53.17
N ASP A 137 -45.22 45.74 52.20
CA ASP A 137 -45.40 47.04 51.55
C ASP A 137 -45.83 48.13 52.55
N GLU A 138 -46.73 47.83 53.50
CA GLU A 138 -47.19 48.77 54.53
C GLU A 138 -46.12 49.10 55.60
N PHE A 139 -45.25 48.16 55.93
CA PHE A 139 -44.11 48.41 56.82
C PHE A 139 -42.98 49.17 56.12
N ALA A 140 -42.67 48.83 54.86
CA ALA A 140 -41.62 49.48 54.08
C ALA A 140 -41.97 50.91 53.63
N ALA A 141 -43.26 51.29 53.63
CA ALA A 141 -43.71 52.67 53.37
C ALA A 141 -43.40 53.66 54.52
N LYS A 142 -42.77 53.22 55.61
CA LYS A 142 -42.35 54.05 56.75
C LYS A 142 -40.92 54.55 56.50
N PRO A 143 -40.60 55.82 56.82
CA PRO A 143 -39.24 56.34 56.61
C PRO A 143 -38.23 55.61 57.50
N GLU A 144 -37.02 55.40 56.96
CA GLU A 144 -35.87 54.91 57.72
C GLU A 144 -35.51 55.89 58.85
N SER A 145 -34.93 55.37 59.95
CA SER A 145 -34.45 56.21 61.06
C SER A 145 -32.93 56.10 61.22
N ASP A 146 -32.28 57.26 61.36
CA ASP A 146 -30.87 57.40 61.75
C ASP A 146 -30.63 57.18 63.27
N ASP A 147 -31.65 56.72 64.03
CA ASP A 147 -31.53 56.46 65.46
C ASP A 147 -30.43 55.39 65.76
N PRO A 148 -29.59 55.59 66.78
CA PRO A 148 -28.56 54.62 67.15
C PRO A 148 -29.18 53.31 67.66
N LEU A 149 -28.51 52.18 67.37
CA LEU A 149 -28.98 50.84 67.71
C LEU A 149 -29.57 50.74 69.13
N PRO A 150 -30.83 50.26 69.28
CA PRO A 150 -31.49 50.20 70.57
C PRO A 150 -30.76 49.21 71.50
N ARG A 151 -30.63 49.60 72.77
CA ARG A 151 -30.05 48.75 73.82
C ARG A 151 -31.05 47.71 74.29
N PHE A 152 -30.68 46.44 74.25
CA PHE A 152 -31.49 45.34 74.78
C PHE A 152 -30.62 44.15 75.17
N SER A 153 -31.19 43.23 75.94
CA SER A 153 -30.67 41.89 76.17
C SER A 153 -31.83 40.90 76.18
N LEU A 154 -31.76 39.85 75.38
CA LEU A 154 -32.63 38.67 75.47
C LEU A 154 -31.79 37.46 75.86
N ASN A 155 -32.31 36.62 76.73
CA ASN A 155 -31.64 35.43 77.26
C ASN A 155 -32.61 34.25 77.18
N ASN A 156 -32.07 33.04 77.06
CA ASN A 156 -32.80 31.78 76.96
C ASN A 156 -33.97 31.85 75.96
N ILE A 157 -33.68 32.22 74.70
CA ILE A 157 -34.69 32.15 73.65
C ILE A 157 -34.79 30.69 73.18
N ARG A 158 -35.99 30.14 73.22
CA ARG A 158 -36.33 28.83 72.66
C ARG A 158 -37.56 28.92 71.77
N ILE A 159 -37.46 28.33 70.59
CA ILE A 159 -38.60 27.95 69.77
C ILE A 159 -38.61 26.42 69.73
N SER A 160 -39.78 25.78 69.82
CA SER A 160 -39.85 24.32 69.74
C SER A 160 -41.10 23.76 69.07
N GLY A 161 -40.95 22.63 68.39
CA GLY A 161 -42.04 21.91 67.71
C GLY A 161 -42.72 22.69 66.59
N GLY A 162 -42.02 23.65 65.96
CA GLY A 162 -42.59 24.53 64.95
C GLY A 162 -42.90 23.84 63.61
N ARG A 163 -43.78 24.47 62.83
CA ARG A 163 -44.22 24.00 61.50
C ARG A 163 -44.31 25.17 60.53
N LEU A 164 -43.70 25.05 59.35
CA LEU A 164 -43.86 25.97 58.23
C LEU A 164 -44.33 25.19 57.00
N GLU A 165 -45.52 25.52 56.51
CA GLU A 165 -46.02 25.06 55.21
C GLU A 165 -45.74 26.14 54.16
N PHE A 166 -45.04 25.78 53.09
CA PHE A 166 -44.77 26.66 51.96
C PHE A 166 -45.45 26.11 50.69
N ASP A 167 -46.39 26.89 50.16
CA ASP A 167 -47.20 26.59 48.97
C ASP A 167 -46.76 27.51 47.82
N ASP A 168 -45.91 27.01 46.92
CA ASP A 168 -45.44 27.77 45.76
C ASP A 168 -46.36 27.52 44.56
N GLN A 169 -47.37 28.37 44.42
CA GLN A 169 -48.36 28.27 43.34
C GLN A 169 -47.82 28.78 41.99
N MET A 170 -46.62 29.37 41.96
CA MET A 170 -45.92 29.75 40.73
C MET A 170 -45.15 28.57 40.13
N LEU A 171 -44.59 27.69 40.96
CA LEU A 171 -43.90 26.46 40.55
C LEU A 171 -44.76 25.19 40.67
N ALA A 172 -45.93 25.29 41.30
CA ALA A 172 -46.82 24.19 41.70
C ALA A 172 -46.18 23.18 42.69
N GLU A 173 -45.19 23.62 43.45
CA GLU A 173 -44.48 22.84 44.47
C GLU A 173 -45.05 23.10 45.88
N LYS A 174 -44.91 22.13 46.78
CA LYS A 174 -45.25 22.27 48.20
C LYS A 174 -44.14 21.71 49.07
N HIS A 175 -43.70 22.50 50.03
CA HIS A 175 -42.66 22.14 50.99
C HIS A 175 -43.20 22.20 52.42
N LEU A 176 -42.84 21.20 53.22
CA LEU A 176 -43.14 21.16 54.65
C LEU A 176 -41.84 21.22 55.43
N VAL A 177 -41.71 22.21 56.33
CA VAL A 177 -40.75 22.17 57.43
C VAL A 177 -41.52 21.78 58.68
N SER A 178 -41.17 20.64 59.29
CA SER A 178 -41.70 20.19 60.58
C SER A 178 -40.60 20.09 61.62
N ASP A 179 -41.01 19.93 62.89
CA ASP A 179 -40.11 19.67 64.01
C ASP A 179 -39.05 20.79 64.16
N LEU A 180 -39.47 22.04 63.88
CA LEU A 180 -38.61 23.21 63.91
C LEU A 180 -38.34 23.64 65.36
N ASP A 181 -37.10 23.42 65.79
CA ASP A 181 -36.56 23.85 67.08
C ASP A 181 -35.47 24.92 66.84
N VAL A 182 -35.45 25.96 67.66
CA VAL A 182 -34.39 27.00 67.66
C VAL A 182 -33.95 27.29 69.09
N GLY A 183 -32.65 27.29 69.35
CA GLY A 183 -32.06 27.69 70.62
C GLY A 183 -31.11 28.89 70.45
N LEU A 184 -31.30 29.93 71.26
CA LEU A 184 -30.36 31.06 71.35
C LEU A 184 -30.09 31.37 72.84
N PRO A 185 -28.90 31.04 73.38
CA PRO A 185 -28.60 31.19 74.81
C PRO A 185 -28.74 32.64 75.30
N PHE A 186 -28.25 33.61 74.52
CA PHE A 186 -28.48 35.04 74.74
C PHE A 186 -28.27 35.82 73.43
N ILE A 187 -28.73 37.07 73.38
CA ILE A 187 -28.35 38.08 72.37
C ILE A 187 -28.50 39.47 72.99
N SER A 188 -27.47 40.31 72.88
CA SER A 188 -27.40 41.57 73.64
C SER A 188 -26.60 42.65 72.91
N SER A 189 -27.20 43.83 72.73
CA SER A 189 -26.56 45.03 72.18
C SER A 189 -25.90 45.92 73.26
N LEU A 190 -25.81 45.43 74.50
CA LEU A 190 -25.13 46.13 75.59
C LEU A 190 -23.60 46.12 75.36
N PRO A 191 -22.87 47.25 75.49
CA PRO A 191 -21.45 47.35 75.13
C PRO A 191 -20.51 46.34 75.82
N GLN A 192 -20.87 45.81 76.98
CA GLN A 192 -20.11 44.80 77.72
C GLN A 192 -20.32 43.34 77.23
N ALA A 193 -21.19 43.14 76.23
CA ALA A 193 -21.61 41.82 75.75
C ALA A 193 -21.41 41.63 74.23
N ILE A 194 -21.10 42.68 73.47
CA ILE A 194 -20.98 42.62 72.00
C ILE A 194 -19.82 41.73 71.52
N GLU A 195 -18.74 41.62 72.32
CA GLU A 195 -17.56 40.80 72.02
C GLU A 195 -17.80 39.29 72.31
N ILE A 196 -18.89 38.93 72.97
CA ILE A 196 -19.18 37.55 73.38
C ILE A 196 -19.87 36.81 72.22
N PHE A 197 -19.37 35.62 71.88
CA PHE A 197 -20.04 34.76 70.90
C PHE A 197 -21.43 34.33 71.40
N VAL A 198 -22.44 34.61 70.58
CA VAL A 198 -23.79 34.05 70.66
C VAL A 198 -23.80 32.76 69.84
N GLU A 199 -24.26 31.66 70.44
CA GLU A 199 -24.25 30.32 69.80
C GLU A 199 -25.68 29.87 69.40
N PRO A 200 -26.19 30.24 68.20
CA PRO A 200 -27.46 29.76 67.70
C PRO A 200 -27.44 28.28 67.33
N THR A 201 -28.54 27.58 67.63
CA THR A 201 -28.86 26.25 67.12
C THR A 201 -30.22 26.25 66.43
N PHE A 202 -30.34 25.53 65.32
CA PHE A 202 -31.58 25.29 64.59
C PHE A 202 -31.61 23.83 64.13
N SER A 203 -32.72 23.13 64.35
CA SER A 203 -32.97 21.82 63.75
C SER A 203 -34.38 21.75 63.20
N ALA A 204 -34.56 21.08 62.06
CA ALA A 204 -35.88 20.80 61.48
C ALA A 204 -35.84 19.59 60.54
N SER A 205 -37.02 19.09 60.17
CA SER A 205 -37.21 18.15 59.06
C SER A 205 -37.79 18.90 57.86
N LEU A 206 -37.01 19.01 56.77
CA LEU A 206 -37.41 19.63 55.51
C LEU A 206 -37.88 18.55 54.54
N ASP A 207 -39.18 18.48 54.26
CA ASP A 207 -39.81 17.48 53.40
C ASP A 207 -39.56 16.00 53.80
N GLY A 208 -39.10 15.77 55.05
CA GLY A 208 -38.67 14.48 55.59
C GLY A 208 -37.15 14.31 55.72
N SER A 209 -36.38 15.23 55.14
CA SER A 209 -34.90 15.24 55.19
C SER A 209 -34.39 16.03 56.40
N PRO A 210 -33.53 15.46 57.26
CA PRO A 210 -32.96 16.19 58.41
C PRO A 210 -32.09 17.38 57.98
N LEU A 211 -32.30 18.50 58.67
CA LEU A 211 -31.55 19.74 58.55
C LEU A 211 -31.11 20.23 59.93
N LEU A 212 -29.82 20.49 60.08
CA LEU A 212 -29.20 21.06 61.29
C LEU A 212 -28.35 22.27 60.90
N PHE A 213 -28.50 23.36 61.65
CA PHE A 213 -27.51 24.43 61.71
C PHE A 213 -27.01 24.63 63.14
N GLU A 214 -25.71 24.74 63.30
CA GLU A 214 -25.06 25.20 64.54
C GLU A 214 -24.20 26.41 64.18
N GLY A 215 -24.21 27.46 64.99
CA GLY A 215 -23.41 28.64 64.72
C GLY A 215 -22.79 29.26 65.96
N LYS A 216 -21.88 30.21 65.73
CA LYS A 216 -21.40 31.18 66.70
C LYS A 216 -21.22 32.53 66.00
N SER A 217 -21.64 33.62 66.61
CA SER A 217 -21.57 34.95 66.00
C SER A 217 -21.38 36.06 67.03
N LYS A 218 -20.69 37.15 66.63
CA LYS A 218 -20.68 38.43 67.35
C LYS A 218 -21.51 39.48 66.59
N PRO A 219 -22.86 39.42 66.62
CA PRO A 219 -23.72 40.19 65.72
C PRO A 219 -23.71 41.71 65.92
N PHE A 220 -23.07 42.21 66.98
CA PHE A 220 -22.94 43.65 67.28
C PHE A 220 -21.48 44.12 67.40
N ASP A 221 -20.52 43.24 67.15
CA ASP A 221 -19.10 43.60 67.05
C ASP A 221 -18.79 44.12 65.63
N PRO A 222 -17.93 45.15 65.46
CA PRO A 222 -17.60 45.69 64.12
C PRO A 222 -17.09 44.65 63.10
N SER A 223 -16.40 43.60 63.57
CA SER A 223 -15.88 42.50 62.74
C SER A 223 -16.97 41.54 62.24
N LEU A 224 -18.14 41.51 62.89
CA LEU A 224 -19.22 40.55 62.68
C LEU A 224 -18.75 39.08 62.62
N GLU A 225 -17.68 38.74 63.35
CA GLU A 225 -17.05 37.41 63.33
C GLU A 225 -18.09 36.31 63.59
N SER A 226 -18.33 35.48 62.57
CA SER A 226 -19.42 34.52 62.54
C SER A 226 -18.97 33.21 61.88
N GLN A 227 -19.36 32.08 62.46
CA GLN A 227 -19.23 30.75 61.85
C GLN A 227 -20.59 30.05 61.88
N LEU A 228 -20.95 29.41 60.78
CA LEU A 228 -22.17 28.63 60.60
C LEU A 228 -21.79 27.25 60.05
N MET A 229 -22.14 26.20 60.78
CA MET A 229 -22.13 24.82 60.32
C MET A 229 -23.53 24.49 59.79
N LEU A 230 -23.57 23.79 58.65
CA LEU A 230 -24.77 23.39 57.93
C LEU A 230 -24.65 21.91 57.55
N ASP A 231 -25.46 21.07 58.19
CA ASP A 231 -25.61 19.66 57.87
C ASP A 231 -26.99 19.41 57.22
N LEU A 232 -26.96 18.86 56.00
CA LEU A 232 -28.12 18.39 55.24
C LEU A 232 -27.96 16.89 55.01
N SER A 233 -29.02 16.11 55.26
CA SER A 233 -29.03 14.66 54.99
C SER A 233 -30.15 14.28 54.03
N GLU A 234 -29.78 13.61 52.94
CA GLU A 234 -30.71 12.96 51.99
C GLU A 234 -31.80 13.89 51.40
N VAL A 235 -31.45 15.14 51.07
CA VAL A 235 -32.37 16.15 50.51
C VAL A 235 -32.76 15.81 49.06
N PRO A 236 -34.06 15.64 48.71
CA PRO A 236 -34.48 15.14 47.40
C PRO A 236 -34.39 16.20 46.29
N LEU A 237 -33.34 16.12 45.46
CA LEU A 237 -33.00 17.12 44.42
C LEU A 237 -34.15 17.43 43.46
N ALA A 238 -34.97 16.43 43.12
CA ALA A 238 -36.08 16.57 42.18
C ALA A 238 -37.12 17.64 42.58
N ARG A 239 -37.31 17.91 43.89
CA ARG A 239 -38.22 18.95 44.38
C ARG A 239 -37.64 20.36 44.30
N TYR A 240 -36.31 20.50 44.27
CA TYR A 240 -35.63 21.79 44.38
C TYR A 240 -35.00 22.28 43.07
N VAL A 241 -34.92 21.42 42.03
CA VAL A 241 -34.39 21.79 40.71
C VAL A 241 -35.15 22.97 40.08
N ASN A 242 -36.45 23.09 40.35
CA ASN A 242 -37.32 24.17 39.88
C ASN A 242 -37.01 25.55 40.51
N TYR A 243 -36.23 25.59 41.60
CA TYR A 243 -35.79 26.82 42.27
C TYR A 243 -34.40 27.30 41.81
N LEU A 244 -33.74 26.59 40.87
CA LEU A 244 -32.49 27.04 40.29
C LEU A 244 -32.71 28.32 39.45
N PRO A 245 -31.79 29.32 39.51
CA PRO A 245 -31.89 30.56 38.72
C PRO A 245 -31.57 30.36 37.22
N LEU A 246 -31.64 29.14 36.71
CA LEU A 246 -31.33 28.70 35.35
C LEU A 246 -32.44 27.73 34.90
N HIS A 247 -33.12 28.03 33.79
CA HIS A 247 -34.26 27.23 33.32
C HIS A 247 -33.80 25.99 32.54
N LEU A 248 -33.21 25.03 33.26
CA LEU A 248 -32.56 23.87 32.64
C LEU A 248 -33.58 23.02 31.84
N PRO A 249 -33.35 22.73 30.54
CA PRO A 249 -34.28 21.93 29.71
C PRO A 249 -34.15 20.41 29.95
N ILE A 250 -34.11 20.00 31.22
CA ILE A 250 -33.91 18.62 31.70
C ILE A 250 -34.94 18.24 32.76
N GLU A 251 -35.03 16.95 33.06
CA GLU A 251 -35.83 16.34 34.12
C GLU A 251 -34.89 15.60 35.09
N VAL A 252 -34.90 15.96 36.38
CA VAL A 252 -34.18 15.24 37.44
C VAL A 252 -35.14 14.19 38.01
N VAL A 253 -34.95 12.94 37.60
CA VAL A 253 -35.84 11.82 37.92
C VAL A 253 -35.58 11.30 39.34
N SER A 254 -34.32 11.30 39.75
CA SER A 254 -33.89 10.91 41.10
C SER A 254 -32.60 11.63 41.48
N GLY A 255 -32.33 11.63 42.78
CA GLY A 255 -31.06 12.04 43.37
C GLY A 255 -31.25 12.69 44.72
N THR A 256 -30.33 12.44 45.65
CA THR A 256 -30.31 13.10 46.97
C THR A 256 -29.02 13.88 47.18
N LEU A 257 -29.13 14.96 47.96
CA LEU A 257 -28.03 15.82 48.39
C LEU A 257 -27.75 15.59 49.88
N ASP A 258 -26.51 15.25 50.21
CA ASP A 258 -25.94 15.43 51.54
C ASP A 258 -24.99 16.63 51.52
N SER A 259 -24.96 17.39 52.61
CA SER A 259 -24.05 18.51 52.81
C SER A 259 -23.55 18.50 54.25
N ALA A 260 -22.27 18.84 54.45
CA ALA A 260 -21.70 19.14 55.76
C ALA A 260 -20.69 20.26 55.55
N LEU A 261 -21.16 21.50 55.64
CA LEU A 261 -20.42 22.72 55.29
C LEU A 261 -20.14 23.56 56.52
N THR A 262 -18.98 24.21 56.54
CA THR A 262 -18.65 25.29 57.46
C THR A 262 -18.44 26.58 56.67
N LEU A 263 -19.23 27.59 56.99
CA LEU A 263 -19.11 28.95 56.47
C LEU A 263 -18.57 29.84 57.60
N ALA A 264 -17.44 30.51 57.38
CA ALA A 264 -16.86 31.46 58.32
C ALA A 264 -16.76 32.84 57.66
N PHE A 265 -17.42 33.83 58.27
CA PHE A 265 -17.43 35.22 57.82
C PHE A 265 -16.70 36.11 58.83
N GLN A 266 -15.85 37.00 58.31
CA GLN A 266 -15.25 38.08 59.10
C GLN A 266 -15.01 39.32 58.24
N ARG A 267 -15.38 40.48 58.77
CA ARG A 267 -14.99 41.80 58.26
C ARG A 267 -13.66 42.21 58.91
N GLN A 268 -12.67 42.58 58.10
CA GLN A 268 -11.38 43.09 58.58
C GLN A 268 -11.36 44.62 58.61
N ASP A 269 -11.78 45.23 57.51
CA ASP A 269 -11.94 46.69 57.33
C ASP A 269 -13.30 46.97 56.66
N ALA A 270 -13.69 48.24 56.56
CA ALA A 270 -14.97 48.65 55.96
C ALA A 270 -15.22 48.04 54.56
N ASP A 271 -14.17 47.98 53.73
CA ASP A 271 -14.22 47.50 52.34
C ASP A 271 -13.69 46.06 52.15
N GLN A 272 -13.25 45.38 53.23
CA GLN A 272 -12.64 44.04 53.13
C GLN A 272 -13.30 43.03 54.08
N SER A 273 -13.89 42.00 53.49
CA SER A 273 -14.50 40.87 54.19
C SER A 273 -14.08 39.55 53.56
N ILE A 274 -13.99 38.49 54.36
CA ILE A 274 -13.65 37.13 53.96
C ILE A 274 -14.87 36.24 54.23
N LEU A 275 -15.20 35.35 53.29
CA LEU A 275 -16.21 34.31 53.47
C LEU A 275 -15.61 32.95 53.15
N ALA A 276 -14.94 32.34 54.13
CA ALA A 276 -14.33 31.03 53.97
C ALA A 276 -15.40 29.93 54.02
N ILE A 277 -15.56 29.16 52.95
CA ILE A 277 -16.48 28.02 52.86
C ILE A 277 -15.64 26.74 52.69
N SER A 278 -15.85 25.78 53.58
CA SER A 278 -15.15 24.48 53.62
C SER A 278 -16.10 23.33 53.97
N GLY A 279 -15.65 22.09 53.83
CA GLY A 279 -16.43 20.88 54.17
C GLY A 279 -16.74 20.01 52.95
N ARG A 280 -17.84 19.24 52.99
CA ARG A 280 -18.20 18.28 51.94
C ARG A 280 -19.61 18.49 51.39
N VAL A 281 -19.77 18.25 50.09
CA VAL A 281 -21.05 18.16 49.39
C VAL A 281 -21.08 16.86 48.63
N ALA A 282 -22.15 16.07 48.74
CA ALA A 282 -22.30 14.81 48.02
C ALA A 282 -23.69 14.69 47.39
N LEU A 283 -23.73 14.26 46.13
CA LEU A 283 -24.95 13.83 45.44
C LEU A 283 -24.94 12.31 45.30
N LYS A 284 -26.05 11.64 45.59
CA LYS A 284 -26.25 10.19 45.44
C LYS A 284 -27.31 9.88 44.39
N ASP A 285 -27.14 8.78 43.67
CA ASP A 285 -28.15 8.13 42.79
C ASP A 285 -28.92 9.10 41.87
N VAL A 286 -28.17 10.01 41.26
CA VAL A 286 -28.70 11.08 40.41
C VAL A 286 -29.00 10.53 39.02
N VAL A 287 -30.22 10.76 38.51
CA VAL A 287 -30.63 10.38 37.16
C VAL A 287 -31.30 11.58 36.48
N VAL A 288 -30.76 11.97 35.32
CA VAL A 288 -31.16 13.14 34.53
C VAL A 288 -31.54 12.72 33.11
N LYS A 289 -32.68 13.23 32.65
CA LYS A 289 -33.21 13.06 31.29
C LYS A 289 -33.38 14.40 30.58
N ASP A 290 -33.55 14.37 29.26
CA ASP A 290 -34.12 15.51 28.53
C ASP A 290 -35.65 15.59 28.71
N LYS A 291 -36.27 16.71 28.30
CA LYS A 291 -37.73 16.90 28.32
C LYS A 291 -38.52 15.99 27.34
N GLY A 292 -37.84 15.14 26.56
CA GLY A 292 -38.44 14.07 25.75
C GLY A 292 -38.37 12.69 26.43
N GLY A 293 -37.73 12.58 27.60
CA GLY A 293 -37.53 11.34 28.34
C GLY A 293 -36.26 10.57 27.96
N SER A 294 -35.40 11.09 27.08
CA SER A 294 -34.12 10.44 26.73
C SER A 294 -33.15 10.53 27.90
N PRO A 295 -32.31 9.50 28.18
CA PRO A 295 -31.26 9.60 29.17
C PRO A 295 -30.22 10.64 28.75
N LEU A 296 -29.72 11.42 29.72
CA LEU A 296 -28.60 12.35 29.53
C LEU A 296 -27.42 11.96 30.43
N LEU A 297 -27.66 11.89 31.74
CA LEU A 297 -26.64 11.61 32.74
C LEU A 297 -27.24 10.72 33.83
N SER A 298 -26.48 9.73 34.28
CA SER A 298 -26.68 9.12 35.59
C SER A 298 -25.34 8.99 36.31
N LEU A 299 -25.34 9.01 37.63
CA LEU A 299 -24.17 8.77 38.46
C LEU A 299 -24.61 8.17 39.79
N ARG A 300 -23.78 7.29 40.36
CA ARG A 300 -24.03 6.69 41.68
C ARG A 300 -23.69 7.67 42.80
N ARG A 301 -22.54 8.34 42.68
CA ARG A 301 -22.10 9.35 43.65
C ARG A 301 -21.23 10.40 42.98
N LEU A 302 -21.48 11.66 43.30
CA LEU A 302 -20.53 12.75 43.12
C LEU A 302 -20.23 13.30 44.51
N GLU A 303 -18.97 13.35 44.91
CA GLU A 303 -18.55 13.99 46.15
C GLU A 303 -17.50 15.06 45.86
N VAL A 304 -17.67 16.22 46.48
CA VAL A 304 -16.77 17.37 46.41
C VAL A 304 -16.39 17.75 47.84
N VAL A 305 -15.09 17.81 48.11
CA VAL A 305 -14.52 18.28 49.38
C VAL A 305 -13.82 19.61 49.15
N LEU A 306 -14.24 20.61 49.91
CA LEU A 306 -13.81 22.00 49.82
C LEU A 306 -12.79 22.28 50.93
N ASP A 307 -11.59 22.71 50.52
CA ASP A 307 -10.51 23.13 51.42
C ASP A 307 -10.81 24.55 51.92
N ALA A 308 -10.79 25.52 51.00
CA ALA A 308 -11.21 26.89 51.26
C ALA A 308 -11.69 27.57 49.97
N LEU A 309 -12.99 27.83 49.86
CA LEU A 309 -13.53 28.80 48.91
C LEU A 309 -13.66 30.15 49.61
N ASP A 310 -13.23 31.22 48.97
CA ASP A 310 -13.47 32.61 49.39
C ASP A 310 -13.97 33.40 48.18
N PRO A 311 -15.28 33.32 47.87
CA PRO A 311 -15.84 33.90 46.65
C PRO A 311 -15.85 35.42 46.68
N LEU A 312 -15.74 36.06 47.86
CA LEU A 312 -15.60 37.51 47.99
C LEU A 312 -14.25 38.00 47.45
N ASN A 313 -13.20 37.20 47.60
CA ASN A 313 -11.84 37.52 47.16
C ASN A 313 -11.37 36.65 45.97
N GLY A 314 -12.30 35.97 45.29
CA GLY A 314 -12.04 35.24 44.04
C GLY A 314 -11.18 33.99 44.17
N LYS A 315 -11.09 33.35 45.35
CA LYS A 315 -10.26 32.16 45.60
C LYS A 315 -11.11 30.90 45.71
N PHE A 316 -10.69 29.81 45.07
CA PHE A 316 -11.43 28.55 45.04
C PHE A 316 -10.50 27.33 45.18
N ALA A 317 -10.22 26.91 46.41
CA ALA A 317 -9.45 25.70 46.70
C ALA A 317 -10.36 24.49 46.97
N ILE A 318 -10.25 23.47 46.12
CA ILE A 318 -10.98 22.20 46.21
C ILE A 318 -9.97 21.10 46.58
N GLU A 319 -10.22 20.38 47.67
CA GLU A 319 -9.36 19.26 48.08
C GLU A 319 -9.56 18.07 47.14
N ARG A 320 -10.80 17.59 47.02
CA ARG A 320 -11.10 16.37 46.26
C ARG A 320 -12.42 16.48 45.49
N VAL A 321 -12.41 16.00 44.25
CA VAL A 321 -13.62 15.62 43.51
C VAL A 321 -13.58 14.12 43.22
N SER A 322 -14.64 13.39 43.53
CA SER A 322 -14.74 11.96 43.22
C SER A 322 -16.09 11.60 42.65
N LEU A 323 -16.09 10.96 41.48
CA LEU A 323 -17.28 10.63 40.69
C LEU A 323 -17.35 9.12 40.45
N GLU A 324 -18.30 8.46 41.12
CA GLU A 324 -18.55 7.02 41.05
C GLU A 324 -19.60 6.69 39.99
N GLN A 325 -19.22 5.79 39.06
CA GLN A 325 -20.08 5.19 38.04
C GLN A 325 -20.91 6.20 37.21
N PRO A 326 -20.33 7.29 36.66
CA PRO A 326 -21.06 8.19 35.77
C PRO A 326 -21.33 7.53 34.42
N GLU A 327 -22.57 7.50 33.96
CA GLU A 327 -22.90 7.20 32.55
C GLU A 327 -23.44 8.46 31.85
N LEU A 328 -22.70 8.92 30.84
CA LEU A 328 -23.01 10.11 30.03
C LEU A 328 -23.52 9.70 28.65
N HIS A 329 -24.62 10.30 28.20
CA HIS A 329 -25.20 10.11 26.86
C HIS A 329 -24.97 11.36 26.01
N ALA A 330 -24.07 11.26 25.04
CA ALA A 330 -23.70 12.32 24.10
C ALA A 330 -24.23 12.00 22.71
N ARG A 331 -24.94 12.96 22.11
CA ARG A 331 -25.59 12.84 20.79
C ARG A 331 -25.23 14.02 19.91
N VAL A 332 -24.61 13.75 18.76
CA VAL A 332 -24.40 14.74 17.68
C VAL A 332 -25.59 14.68 16.73
N SER A 333 -26.23 15.82 16.52
CA SER A 333 -27.36 15.97 15.60
C SER A 333 -26.93 15.93 14.12
N PRO A 334 -27.86 15.68 13.17
CA PRO A 334 -27.61 15.86 11.74
C PRO A 334 -27.25 17.31 11.34
N GLN A 335 -27.35 18.26 12.28
CA GLN A 335 -26.94 19.65 12.10
C GLN A 335 -25.53 19.93 12.63
N GLY A 336 -24.86 18.96 13.26
CA GLY A 336 -23.52 19.11 13.85
C GLY A 336 -23.51 19.84 15.20
N THR A 337 -24.58 19.68 15.99
CA THR A 337 -24.68 20.18 17.37
C THR A 337 -24.72 19.03 18.36
N ILE A 338 -24.02 19.17 19.50
CA ILE A 338 -24.06 18.17 20.59
C ILE A 338 -25.17 18.55 21.56
N ASN A 339 -26.00 17.58 21.98
CA ASN A 339 -27.08 17.76 22.96
C ASN A 339 -26.66 18.57 24.21
N TRP A 340 -25.47 18.27 24.77
CA TRP A 340 -24.89 18.99 25.91
C TRP A 340 -24.44 20.43 25.63
N VAL A 341 -24.08 20.76 24.40
CA VAL A 341 -23.66 22.13 24.01
C VAL A 341 -24.89 22.99 23.69
N ASP A 342 -25.88 22.40 23.03
CA ASP A 342 -27.18 23.02 22.73
C ASP A 342 -27.95 23.44 24.00
N PHE A 343 -27.72 22.74 25.12
CA PHE A 343 -28.26 23.08 26.46
C PHE A 343 -27.75 24.45 26.96
N PHE A 344 -26.43 24.66 26.99
CA PHE A 344 -25.85 25.91 27.48
C PHE A 344 -25.99 27.06 26.49
N SER A 345 -25.82 26.80 25.18
CA SER A 345 -25.83 27.86 24.17
C SER A 345 -27.21 28.51 24.01
N LYS A 346 -28.30 27.74 24.15
CA LYS A 346 -29.67 28.27 24.10
C LYS A 346 -30.02 29.10 25.31
N GLU A 347 -29.59 28.71 26.51
CA GLU A 347 -29.82 29.50 27.74
C GLU A 347 -28.99 30.80 27.75
N LEU A 348 -27.72 30.77 27.29
CA LEU A 348 -26.93 32.00 27.11
C LEU A 348 -27.56 32.92 26.06
N ALA A 349 -28.02 32.39 24.93
CA ALA A 349 -28.68 33.18 23.89
C ALA A 349 -30.04 33.74 24.34
N ALA A 350 -30.82 32.98 25.13
CA ALA A 350 -32.12 33.40 25.65
C ALA A 350 -32.02 34.47 26.74
N ARG A 351 -30.92 34.48 27.52
CA ARG A 351 -30.59 35.59 28.44
C ARG A 351 -30.25 36.89 27.72
N GLY A 352 -29.94 36.80 26.42
CA GLY A 352 -29.46 37.89 25.59
C GLY A 352 -28.05 38.30 25.95
N THR A 353 -27.33 38.90 24.99
CA THR A 353 -26.14 39.67 25.33
C THR A 353 -26.60 40.88 26.15
N PRO A 354 -26.14 41.06 27.40
CA PRO A 354 -26.24 42.37 28.02
C PRO A 354 -25.50 43.34 27.11
N ALA A 355 -26.14 44.43 26.68
CA ALA A 355 -25.39 45.52 26.09
C ALA A 355 -24.36 45.94 27.14
N ALA A 356 -23.07 45.90 26.78
CA ALA A 356 -22.00 46.29 27.68
C ALA A 356 -22.05 47.81 27.89
N GLU A 357 -22.92 48.26 28.78
CA GLU A 357 -22.75 49.56 29.41
C GLU A 357 -21.41 49.54 30.15
N GLU A 358 -20.42 50.22 29.58
CA GLU A 358 -19.11 50.46 30.20
C GLU A 358 -19.28 51.39 31.41
N LYS A 359 -19.86 50.86 32.50
CA LYS A 359 -19.55 51.35 33.85
C LYS A 359 -18.18 50.80 34.22
N ASP A 360 -17.27 51.69 34.61
CA ASP A 360 -15.87 51.37 34.91
C ASP A 360 -15.73 50.11 35.76
N ALA A 361 -15.18 49.06 35.15
CA ALA A 361 -14.87 47.80 35.81
C ALA A 361 -13.62 47.97 36.70
N GLY A 362 -13.80 48.68 37.82
CA GLY A 362 -12.76 48.94 38.80
C GLY A 362 -12.20 47.67 39.41
N GLY A 363 -11.06 47.21 38.88
CA GLY A 363 -10.20 46.21 39.51
C GLY A 363 -10.87 44.88 39.84
N SER A 364 -11.37 44.15 38.83
CA SER A 364 -11.85 42.78 39.04
C SER A 364 -10.74 41.90 39.65
N VAL A 365 -11.01 41.32 40.83
CA VAL A 365 -10.05 40.48 41.54
C VAL A 365 -9.77 39.22 40.69
N PRO A 366 -8.50 38.95 40.32
CA PRO A 366 -8.21 37.93 39.33
C PRO A 366 -8.33 36.53 39.94
N VAL A 367 -9.34 35.77 39.48
CA VAL A 367 -9.72 34.47 40.03
C VAL A 367 -8.54 33.48 40.12
N GLU A 368 -8.38 32.89 41.30
CA GLU A 368 -7.38 31.86 41.60
C GLU A 368 -8.08 30.58 42.04
N TRP A 369 -7.69 29.43 41.46
CA TRP A 369 -8.32 28.15 41.74
C TRP A 369 -7.32 26.99 41.78
N SER A 370 -7.61 26.01 42.62
CA SER A 370 -6.83 24.78 42.79
C SER A 370 -7.74 23.57 43.04
N LEU A 371 -7.24 22.40 42.63
CA LEU A 371 -7.88 21.10 42.72
C LEU A 371 -6.79 20.08 43.07
N ALA A 372 -6.71 19.67 44.33
CA ALA A 372 -5.62 18.81 44.80
C ALA A 372 -5.74 17.37 44.27
N GLU A 373 -6.95 16.80 44.24
CA GLU A 373 -7.26 15.52 43.61
C GLU A 373 -8.63 15.54 42.88
N ALA A 374 -8.71 14.89 41.73
CA ALA A 374 -9.95 14.53 41.06
C ALA A 374 -9.89 13.06 40.60
N SER A 375 -11.00 12.35 40.75
CA SER A 375 -11.12 10.93 40.40
C SER A 375 -12.45 10.61 39.73
N ILE A 376 -12.40 9.74 38.72
CA ILE A 376 -13.56 9.10 38.08
C ILE A 376 -13.34 7.60 38.17
N THR A 377 -14.34 6.84 38.61
CA THR A 377 -14.25 5.38 38.72
C THR A 377 -15.42 4.68 38.02
N GLY A 378 -15.12 3.73 37.14
CA GLY A 378 -16.12 2.88 36.49
C GLY A 378 -17.09 3.63 35.56
N GLY A 379 -16.69 4.77 35.01
CA GLY A 379 -17.53 5.59 34.15
C GLY A 379 -17.83 4.97 32.78
N ALA A 380 -18.86 5.48 32.12
CA ALA A 380 -19.26 5.11 30.78
C ALA A 380 -19.66 6.33 29.94
N LEU A 381 -19.35 6.28 28.65
CA LEU A 381 -19.82 7.22 27.64
C LEU A 381 -20.60 6.44 26.58
N ARG A 382 -21.84 6.84 26.33
CA ARG A 382 -22.63 6.43 25.17
C ARG A 382 -22.57 7.57 24.15
N TRP A 383 -22.02 7.29 22.97
CA TRP A 383 -21.84 8.27 21.91
C TRP A 383 -22.64 7.86 20.67
N LEU A 384 -23.51 8.76 20.20
CA LEU A 384 -24.29 8.61 18.98
C LEU A 384 -24.04 9.81 18.06
N ASP A 385 -23.53 9.57 16.86
CA ASP A 385 -23.33 10.59 15.83
C ASP A 385 -24.25 10.35 14.64
N GLU A 386 -25.02 11.38 14.26
CA GLU A 386 -25.91 11.37 13.09
C GLU A 386 -25.48 12.38 12.01
N SER A 387 -24.36 13.10 12.21
CA SER A 387 -23.93 14.21 11.36
C SER A 387 -23.66 13.82 9.89
N HIS A 388 -23.24 12.57 9.66
CA HIS A 388 -23.01 11.99 8.32
C HIS A 388 -24.21 11.18 7.78
N GLY A 389 -25.41 11.35 8.36
CA GLY A 389 -26.68 10.81 7.86
C GLY A 389 -26.90 9.30 8.07
N LYS A 390 -25.87 8.54 8.45
CA LYS A 390 -25.99 7.20 9.06
C LYS A 390 -25.65 7.31 10.56
N PRO A 391 -26.45 6.73 11.47
CA PRO A 391 -26.15 6.76 12.90
C PRO A 391 -24.93 5.88 13.22
N PHE A 392 -23.83 6.50 13.64
CA PHE A 392 -22.65 5.84 14.17
C PHE A 392 -22.74 5.77 15.70
N ASN A 393 -22.54 4.58 16.27
CA ASN A 393 -22.57 4.35 17.70
C ASN A 393 -21.18 3.96 18.19
N ALA A 394 -20.73 4.61 19.27
CA ALA A 394 -19.53 4.23 20.00
C ALA A 394 -19.79 4.26 21.50
N ARG A 395 -19.05 3.45 22.25
CA ARG A 395 -19.09 3.46 23.72
C ARG A 395 -17.71 3.35 24.34
N VAL A 396 -17.54 4.08 25.43
CA VAL A 396 -16.41 3.92 26.35
C VAL A 396 -16.96 3.28 27.61
N ASP A 397 -16.37 2.18 28.09
CA ASP A 397 -16.89 1.41 29.24
C ASP A 397 -15.79 1.12 30.27
N GLY A 398 -15.99 1.55 31.52
CA GLY A 398 -15.02 1.38 32.61
C GLY A 398 -13.97 2.49 32.66
N LEU A 399 -14.31 3.70 32.21
CA LEU A 399 -13.48 4.89 32.28
C LEU A 399 -13.07 5.13 33.74
N THR A 400 -11.76 5.11 33.97
CA THR A 400 -11.12 5.43 35.24
C THR A 400 -10.13 6.56 34.98
N VAL A 401 -10.16 7.59 35.82
CA VAL A 401 -9.27 8.76 35.71
C VAL A 401 -8.82 9.15 37.11
N GLU A 402 -7.52 9.39 37.27
CA GLU A 402 -6.96 10.11 38.41
C GLU A 402 -6.26 11.38 37.90
N LEU A 403 -6.44 12.48 38.61
CA LEU A 403 -5.82 13.78 38.31
C LEU A 403 -5.43 14.45 39.63
N LYS A 404 -4.20 14.93 39.75
CA LYS A 404 -3.62 15.47 41.00
C LYS A 404 -2.89 16.78 40.74
N LYS A 405 -2.94 17.72 41.71
CA LYS A 405 -2.19 19.00 41.71
C LYS A 405 -2.54 19.97 40.56
N LEU A 406 -3.79 20.01 40.10
CA LEU A 406 -4.21 20.97 39.07
C LEU A 406 -4.52 22.33 39.70
N ALA A 407 -3.88 23.42 39.25
CA ALA A 407 -4.21 24.78 39.71
C ALA A 407 -3.85 25.84 38.66
N SER A 408 -4.57 26.96 38.63
CA SER A 408 -4.49 27.97 37.57
C SER A 408 -3.14 28.70 37.46
N ARG A 409 -2.32 28.66 38.52
CA ARG A 409 -1.03 29.37 38.63
C ARG A 409 0.15 28.48 39.06
N SER A 410 -0.03 27.16 39.04
CA SER A 410 1.01 26.21 39.48
C SER A 410 2.22 26.20 38.53
N ARG A 411 3.42 26.08 39.10
CA ARG A 411 4.67 25.72 38.39
C ARG A 411 4.98 24.21 38.48
N VAL A 412 4.22 23.47 39.27
CA VAL A 412 4.27 22.01 39.37
C VAL A 412 3.25 21.45 38.37
N PRO A 413 3.66 20.59 37.43
CA PRO A 413 2.73 19.93 36.51
C PRO A 413 1.66 19.13 37.27
N ALA A 414 0.43 19.13 36.76
CA ALA A 414 -0.61 18.25 37.27
C ALA A 414 -0.33 16.81 36.83
N GLU A 415 -0.46 15.85 37.73
CA GLU A 415 -0.21 14.42 37.48
C GLU A 415 -1.53 13.74 37.09
N PHE A 416 -1.53 12.85 36.09
CA PHE A 416 -2.73 12.13 35.67
C PHE A 416 -2.49 10.70 35.18
N ASP A 417 -3.40 9.79 35.55
CA ASP A 417 -3.49 8.42 35.06
C ASP A 417 -4.91 8.20 34.50
N LEU A 418 -5.06 7.42 33.43
CA LEU A 418 -6.34 7.23 32.74
C LEU A 418 -6.43 5.84 32.11
N ALA A 419 -7.55 5.15 32.26
CA ALA A 419 -7.79 3.84 31.66
C ALA A 419 -9.24 3.68 31.18
N PHE A 420 -9.45 2.99 30.06
CA PHE A 420 -10.78 2.71 29.53
C PHE A 420 -10.81 1.51 28.57
N ARG A 421 -12.01 1.16 28.10
CA ARG A 421 -12.26 0.24 26.98
C ARG A 421 -13.14 0.93 25.95
N LEU A 422 -12.90 0.68 24.66
CA LEU A 422 -13.61 1.32 23.54
C LEU A 422 -14.26 0.24 22.67
N ASP A 423 -15.50 0.48 22.26
CA ASP A 423 -16.24 -0.36 21.32
C ASP A 423 -17.04 0.56 20.37
N ALA A 424 -16.61 0.63 19.11
CA ALA A 424 -17.03 1.62 18.12
C ALA A 424 -17.48 0.93 16.82
N ASP A 425 -18.60 0.20 16.92
CA ASP A 425 -19.14 -0.68 15.89
C ASP A 425 -18.06 -1.69 15.39
N GLN A 426 -18.23 -2.23 14.18
CA GLN A 426 -17.25 -3.07 13.48
C GLN A 426 -15.85 -2.44 13.28
N TRP A 427 -15.67 -1.14 13.53
CA TRP A 427 -14.49 -0.38 13.09
C TRP A 427 -13.32 -0.42 14.09
N VAL A 428 -13.60 -0.15 15.37
CA VAL A 428 -12.56 -0.08 16.41
C VAL A 428 -13.04 -0.72 17.70
N LYS A 429 -12.29 -1.70 18.21
CA LYS A 429 -12.48 -2.26 19.55
C LYS A 429 -11.16 -2.27 20.30
N VAL A 430 -11.17 -1.86 21.57
CA VAL A 430 -10.00 -1.82 22.45
C VAL A 430 -10.39 -2.38 23.80
N ASP A 431 -9.96 -3.61 24.10
CA ASP A 431 -10.35 -4.31 25.34
C ASP A 431 -9.56 -3.86 26.58
N ALA A 432 -8.43 -3.17 26.41
CA ALA A 432 -7.88 -2.27 27.42
C ALA A 432 -6.98 -1.17 26.81
N PHE A 433 -7.23 0.09 27.20
CA PHE A 433 -6.36 1.25 26.98
C PHE A 433 -5.97 1.84 28.33
N ALA A 434 -4.70 2.23 28.50
CA ALA A 434 -4.22 2.89 29.71
C ALA A 434 -3.12 3.93 29.40
N VAL A 435 -3.09 4.98 30.21
CA VAL A 435 -2.08 6.05 30.30
C VAL A 435 -1.62 6.11 31.75
N LYS A 436 -0.31 6.11 31.96
CA LYS A 436 0.32 6.16 33.29
C LYS A 436 1.43 7.18 33.36
N GLY A 437 1.57 7.83 34.52
CA GLY A 437 2.59 8.85 34.75
C GLY A 437 2.43 10.06 33.84
N GLY A 438 1.18 10.41 33.50
CA GLY A 438 0.86 11.63 32.77
C GLY A 438 1.20 12.86 33.60
N ARG A 439 1.74 13.89 32.94
CA ARG A 439 2.12 15.18 33.55
C ARG A 439 1.74 16.31 32.61
N LEU A 440 0.89 17.21 33.09
CA LEU A 440 0.33 18.34 32.35
C LEU A 440 0.89 19.66 32.90
N ASP A 441 1.75 20.31 32.11
CA ASP A 441 2.32 21.61 32.43
C ASP A 441 1.59 22.71 31.66
N LEU A 442 0.60 23.33 32.32
CA LEU A 442 -0.21 24.42 31.76
C LEU A 442 0.64 25.64 31.38
N ALA A 443 1.71 25.92 32.14
CA ALA A 443 2.55 27.10 31.95
C ALA A 443 3.53 26.95 30.76
N LYS A 444 4.03 25.73 30.52
CA LYS A 444 4.87 25.41 29.36
C LYS A 444 4.09 24.97 28.12
N ARG A 445 2.77 24.74 28.23
CA ARG A 445 1.93 24.08 27.21
C ARG A 445 2.54 22.72 26.79
N ALA A 446 2.90 21.91 27.79
CA ALA A 446 3.54 20.61 27.58
C ALA A 446 2.80 19.46 28.28
N VAL A 447 2.76 18.30 27.62
CA VAL A 447 2.25 17.03 28.16
C VAL A 447 3.36 15.98 28.04
N LEU A 448 3.69 15.34 29.16
CA LEU A 448 4.59 14.20 29.19
C LEU A 448 3.87 12.98 29.77
N ILE A 449 4.04 11.80 29.17
CA ILE A 449 3.42 10.55 29.61
C ILE A 449 4.50 9.48 29.75
N ASP A 450 4.59 8.82 30.91
CA ASP A 450 5.58 7.76 31.13
C ASP A 450 5.27 6.49 30.34
N GLU A 451 4.01 6.02 30.34
CA GLU A 451 3.58 4.85 29.55
C GLU A 451 2.16 5.02 28.96
N VAL A 452 2.02 4.74 27.67
CA VAL A 452 0.74 4.44 27.00
C VAL A 452 0.69 2.96 26.68
N ALA A 453 -0.28 2.24 27.24
CA ALA A 453 -0.48 0.81 27.02
C ALA A 453 -1.81 0.56 26.28
N VAL A 454 -1.76 -0.23 25.20
CA VAL A 454 -2.93 -0.64 24.41
C VAL A 454 -2.91 -2.15 24.27
N ARG A 455 -4.03 -2.80 24.57
CA ARG A 455 -4.12 -4.25 24.58
C ARG A 455 -5.36 -4.78 23.89
N ASP A 456 -5.17 -5.92 23.22
CA ASP A 456 -6.25 -6.75 22.68
C ASP A 456 -7.19 -5.95 21.75
N ALA A 457 -6.60 -5.00 21.01
CA ALA A 457 -7.30 -4.05 20.15
C ALA A 457 -7.47 -4.57 18.72
N ARG A 458 -8.57 -4.22 18.07
CA ARG A 458 -8.92 -4.63 16.71
C ARG A 458 -9.39 -3.43 15.89
N LEU A 459 -8.86 -3.33 14.69
CA LEU A 459 -9.11 -2.26 13.74
C LEU A 459 -9.61 -2.85 12.42
N LEU A 460 -10.69 -2.31 11.86
CA LEU A 460 -11.13 -2.58 10.49
C LEU A 460 -10.89 -1.31 9.66
N ILE A 461 -10.30 -1.48 8.48
CA ILE A 461 -10.20 -0.45 7.44
C ILE A 461 -10.70 -1.09 6.14
N ARG A 462 -11.62 -0.42 5.44
CA ARG A 462 -12.09 -0.90 4.13
C ARG A 462 -11.80 0.15 3.06
N ARG A 463 -11.46 -0.31 1.85
CA ARG A 463 -11.33 0.51 0.65
C ARG A 463 -12.46 0.14 -0.31
N ALA A 464 -13.30 1.11 -0.65
CA ALA A 464 -14.46 0.93 -1.51
C ALA A 464 -14.08 0.82 -3.00
N LYS A 465 -15.05 0.43 -3.83
CA LYS A 465 -14.89 0.27 -5.29
C LYS A 465 -14.52 1.56 -6.03
N ASP A 466 -14.88 2.72 -5.47
CA ASP A 466 -14.52 4.05 -5.97
C ASP A 466 -13.14 4.52 -5.47
N GLY A 467 -12.44 3.71 -4.69
CA GLY A 467 -11.12 4.00 -4.12
C GLY A 467 -11.14 4.77 -2.79
N ARG A 468 -12.31 5.22 -2.29
CA ARG A 468 -12.42 5.85 -0.97
C ARG A 468 -12.09 4.85 0.14
N VAL A 469 -11.55 5.35 1.26
CA VAL A 469 -11.38 4.56 2.49
C VAL A 469 -12.63 4.74 3.34
N GLU A 470 -13.37 3.65 3.54
CA GLU A 470 -14.40 3.55 4.57
C GLU A 470 -13.70 3.29 5.92
N PHE A 471 -13.88 4.22 6.85
CA PHE A 471 -13.42 4.14 8.23
C PHE A 471 -14.38 4.97 9.12
N VAL A 472 -14.08 5.10 10.41
CA VAL A 472 -14.79 6.06 11.28
C VAL A 472 -14.53 7.49 10.78
N GLU A 473 -15.56 8.12 10.22
CA GLU A 473 -15.55 9.54 9.89
C GLU A 473 -15.67 10.35 11.20
N PRO A 474 -14.86 11.42 11.40
CA PRO A 474 -14.95 12.23 12.61
C PRO A 474 -16.27 13.03 12.62
N PRO A 475 -16.88 13.29 13.79
CA PRO A 475 -18.15 14.00 13.87
C PRO A 475 -18.04 15.42 13.32
N SER A 476 -18.98 15.81 12.46
CA SER A 476 -19.06 17.21 11.99
C SER A 476 -19.63 18.07 13.12
N LEU A 477 -18.83 19.00 13.64
CA LEU A 477 -19.15 19.80 14.84
C LEU A 477 -18.96 21.29 14.55
N ARG A 478 -20.06 22.05 14.49
CA ARG A 478 -20.02 23.51 14.20
C ARG A 478 -19.15 24.31 15.16
N ALA A 479 -19.05 23.87 16.41
CA ALA A 479 -18.22 24.53 17.43
C ALA A 479 -16.70 24.38 17.18
N VAL A 480 -16.27 23.35 16.43
CA VAL A 480 -14.85 23.12 16.12
C VAL A 480 -14.38 24.05 15.00
N GLU A 481 -15.24 24.32 14.01
CA GLU A 481 -14.94 25.28 12.93
C GLU A 481 -14.68 26.69 13.49
N ALA A 482 -15.50 27.14 14.44
CA ALA A 482 -15.35 28.44 15.09
C ALA A 482 -14.12 28.52 16.04
N ALA A 483 -13.61 27.39 16.53
CA ALA A 483 -12.45 27.34 17.44
C ALA A 483 -11.09 27.30 16.71
N GLN A 484 -11.07 27.14 15.38
CA GLN A 484 -9.84 27.03 14.60
C GLN A 484 -9.14 28.37 14.30
N GLU A 485 -9.75 29.51 14.61
CA GLU A 485 -9.13 30.84 14.43
C GLU A 485 -8.15 31.24 15.56
N ASP A 486 -8.10 30.49 16.68
CA ASP A 486 -7.33 30.87 17.87
C ASP A 486 -5.82 30.53 17.74
N SER A 487 -5.07 31.51 17.24
CA SER A 487 -3.66 31.46 16.80
C SER A 487 -2.56 31.06 17.82
N SER A 488 -2.91 30.45 18.96
CA SER A 488 -1.97 30.15 20.05
C SER A 488 -1.02 28.97 19.76
N ALA A 489 0.21 29.04 20.28
CA ALA A 489 1.29 28.09 19.96
C ALA A 489 0.96 26.61 20.28
N PRO A 490 1.39 25.64 19.45
CA PRO A 490 1.04 24.23 19.63
C PRO A 490 1.56 23.66 20.96
N TRP A 491 0.87 22.66 21.49
CA TRP A 491 1.30 21.91 22.67
C TRP A 491 2.45 20.95 22.34
N ALA A 492 3.45 20.87 23.21
CA ALA A 492 4.46 19.82 23.16
C ALA A 492 3.88 18.53 23.79
N LEU A 493 4.04 17.39 23.13
CA LEU A 493 3.60 16.08 23.63
C LEU A 493 4.77 15.10 23.53
N THR A 494 5.13 14.46 24.64
CA THR A 494 6.15 13.41 24.71
C THR A 494 5.61 12.18 25.44
N VAL A 495 5.59 11.04 24.76
CA VAL A 495 5.29 9.72 25.33
C VAL A 495 6.59 8.95 25.46
N ALA A 496 7.06 8.77 26.70
CA ALA A 496 8.34 8.11 26.99
C ALA A 496 8.32 6.63 26.58
N ARG A 497 7.18 5.93 26.76
CA ARG A 497 6.96 4.57 26.27
C ARG A 497 5.56 4.38 25.70
N TYR A 498 5.46 3.75 24.53
CA TYR A 498 4.23 3.14 24.02
C TYR A 498 4.38 1.62 23.98
N ARG A 499 3.33 0.89 24.39
CA ARG A 499 3.26 -0.58 24.34
C ARG A 499 1.90 -1.04 23.82
N GLY A 500 1.89 -1.61 22.62
CA GLY A 500 0.78 -2.37 22.06
C GLY A 500 1.00 -3.87 22.22
N GLU A 501 0.04 -4.61 22.78
CA GLU A 501 0.06 -6.08 22.85
C GLU A 501 -1.20 -6.68 22.20
N ASN A 502 -1.03 -7.74 21.41
CA ASN A 502 -2.12 -8.45 20.71
C ASN A 502 -3.05 -7.52 19.90
N LEU A 503 -2.47 -6.55 19.20
CA LEU A 503 -3.18 -5.68 18.28
C LEU A 503 -3.51 -6.46 16.98
N GLY A 504 -4.62 -6.12 16.33
CA GLY A 504 -5.00 -6.69 15.04
C GLY A 504 -5.60 -5.65 14.10
N LEU A 505 -5.26 -5.75 12.81
CA LEU A 505 -5.82 -4.92 11.74
C LEU A 505 -6.36 -5.84 10.63
N ARG A 506 -7.63 -5.64 10.28
CA ARG A 506 -8.27 -6.23 9.09
C ARG A 506 -8.38 -5.14 8.03
N PHE A 507 -7.76 -5.35 6.87
CA PHE A 507 -7.87 -4.48 5.72
C PHE A 507 -8.68 -5.17 4.62
N GLU A 508 -9.77 -4.54 4.17
CA GLU A 508 -10.66 -5.06 3.12
C GLU A 508 -10.58 -4.18 1.86
N ASP A 509 -9.98 -4.66 0.78
CA ASP A 509 -9.88 -3.90 -0.48
C ASP A 509 -10.92 -4.39 -1.49
N HIS A 510 -11.98 -3.60 -1.65
CA HIS A 510 -13.02 -3.81 -2.65
C HIS A 510 -12.74 -3.03 -3.94
N GLY A 511 -11.63 -2.28 -4.02
CA GLY A 511 -11.14 -1.63 -5.24
C GLY A 511 -10.43 -2.58 -6.23
N VAL A 512 -10.25 -3.85 -5.84
CA VAL A 512 -9.74 -4.94 -6.69
C VAL A 512 -10.81 -6.02 -6.91
N SER A 513 -10.62 -6.84 -7.95
CA SER A 513 -11.55 -7.92 -8.32
C SER A 513 -10.80 -9.26 -8.49
N PRO A 514 -11.16 -10.34 -7.74
CA PRO A 514 -12.06 -10.33 -6.60
C PRO A 514 -11.55 -9.43 -5.46
N ALA A 515 -12.45 -9.03 -4.58
CA ALA A 515 -12.11 -8.26 -3.38
C ALA A 515 -11.12 -9.05 -2.49
N VAL A 516 -10.18 -8.33 -1.87
CA VAL A 516 -9.10 -8.91 -1.06
C VAL A 516 -9.31 -8.57 0.41
N THR A 517 -8.94 -9.49 1.30
CA THR A 517 -8.72 -9.18 2.71
C THR A 517 -7.27 -9.46 3.09
N HIS A 518 -6.68 -8.57 3.85
CA HIS A 518 -5.42 -8.81 4.56
C HIS A 518 -5.65 -8.71 6.06
N THR A 519 -5.05 -9.62 6.83
CA THR A 519 -5.11 -9.59 8.30
C THR A 519 -3.71 -9.46 8.88
N VAL A 520 -3.56 -8.50 9.78
CA VAL A 520 -2.43 -8.34 10.69
C VAL A 520 -2.88 -8.86 12.04
N GLU A 521 -2.17 -9.86 12.56
CA GLU A 521 -2.54 -10.63 13.75
C GLU A 521 -1.34 -10.72 14.72
N GLU A 522 -1.62 -10.90 16.01
CA GLU A 522 -0.62 -10.98 17.09
C GLU A 522 0.36 -9.78 17.11
N MET A 523 -0.06 -8.60 16.64
CA MET A 523 0.84 -7.46 16.52
C MET A 523 1.22 -6.93 17.90
N SER A 524 2.52 -6.92 18.20
CA SER A 524 3.06 -6.26 19.38
C SER A 524 4.00 -5.14 18.97
N VAL A 525 3.77 -3.95 19.51
CA VAL A 525 4.51 -2.72 19.21
C VAL A 525 5.11 -2.18 20.51
N GLU A 526 6.41 -1.91 20.54
CA GLU A 526 7.04 -1.11 21.59
C GLU A 526 7.70 0.10 20.94
N ALA A 527 7.46 1.29 21.47
CA ALA A 527 8.15 2.50 21.06
C ALA A 527 8.65 3.28 22.27
N GLU A 528 9.78 3.95 22.11
CA GLU A 528 10.40 4.79 23.14
C GLU A 528 10.56 6.22 22.62
N ASN A 529 10.25 7.19 23.49
CA ASN A 529 10.42 8.63 23.25
C ASN A 529 9.74 9.14 21.97
N LEU A 530 8.44 8.87 21.83
CA LEU A 530 7.60 9.48 20.79
C LEU A 530 7.32 10.92 21.20
N SER A 531 7.85 11.91 20.47
CA SER A 531 7.65 13.33 20.80
C SER A 531 7.29 14.18 19.57
N THR A 532 6.54 15.26 19.81
CA THR A 532 6.32 16.34 18.84
C THR A 532 7.45 17.38 18.81
N GLU A 533 8.46 17.27 19.69
CA GLU A 533 9.62 18.15 19.69
C GLU A 533 10.58 17.83 18.51
N PRO A 534 10.99 18.83 17.71
CA PRO A 534 11.93 18.62 16.59
C PRO A 534 13.27 18.02 17.05
N GLY A 535 13.77 17.04 16.28
CA GLY A 535 15.02 16.35 16.58
C GLY A 535 14.93 15.28 17.68
N ALA A 536 13.76 15.03 18.27
CA ALA A 536 13.58 13.97 19.25
C ALA A 536 13.90 12.58 18.67
N ALA A 537 14.79 11.86 19.35
CA ALA A 537 15.22 10.52 18.93
C ALA A 537 14.18 9.47 19.37
N VAL A 538 13.61 8.75 18.40
CA VAL A 538 12.64 7.66 18.60
C VAL A 538 13.33 6.30 18.46
N LYS A 539 12.85 5.31 19.21
CA LYS A 539 13.01 3.89 18.88
C LYS A 539 11.65 3.23 18.67
N LEU A 540 11.57 2.28 17.75
CA LEU A 540 10.37 1.48 17.48
C LEU A 540 10.77 0.02 17.28
N ALA A 541 10.02 -0.90 17.85
CA ALA A 541 10.04 -2.31 17.52
C ALA A 541 8.59 -2.77 17.31
N THR A 542 8.30 -3.43 16.18
CA THR A 542 7.03 -4.10 15.97
C THR A 542 7.23 -5.46 15.33
N ARG A 543 6.38 -6.42 15.69
CA ARG A 543 6.31 -7.74 15.08
C ARG A 543 4.85 -8.15 14.94
N PHE A 544 4.52 -8.86 13.86
CA PHE A 544 3.17 -9.33 13.58
C PHE A 544 3.16 -10.51 12.59
N LYS A 545 2.01 -11.19 12.52
CA LYS A 545 1.69 -12.16 11.46
C LYS A 545 0.81 -11.49 10.43
N LEU A 546 1.22 -11.52 9.16
CA LEU A 546 0.40 -11.11 8.02
C LEU A 546 -0.24 -12.36 7.39
N ASN A 547 -1.56 -12.34 7.22
CA ASN A 547 -2.39 -13.41 6.66
C ASN A 547 -2.11 -14.77 7.36
N GLY A 548 -1.98 -14.76 8.69
CA GLY A 548 -1.74 -15.91 9.57
C GLY A 548 -0.36 -16.61 9.45
N LYS A 549 0.39 -16.41 8.36
CA LYS A 549 1.61 -17.18 8.03
C LYS A 549 2.88 -16.36 7.83
N GLY A 550 2.76 -15.13 7.33
CA GLY A 550 3.92 -14.28 7.03
C GLY A 550 4.39 -13.57 8.30
N ALA A 551 5.50 -14.01 8.89
CA ALA A 551 6.06 -13.32 10.06
C ALA A 551 6.82 -12.07 9.60
N VAL A 552 6.49 -10.92 10.17
CA VAL A 552 7.14 -9.63 9.91
C VAL A 552 7.68 -9.08 11.22
N GLU A 553 8.94 -8.65 11.22
CA GLU A 553 9.61 -7.93 12.30
C GLU A 553 10.21 -6.64 11.74
N VAL A 554 9.99 -5.52 12.43
CA VAL A 554 10.48 -4.18 12.06
C VAL A 554 11.11 -3.52 13.28
N GLY A 555 12.33 -3.01 13.15
CA GLY A 555 13.00 -2.21 14.18
C GLY A 555 13.50 -0.89 13.63
N ALA A 556 12.97 0.24 14.11
CA ALA A 556 13.36 1.59 13.70
C ALA A 556 14.18 2.32 14.77
N GLY A 557 15.11 3.17 14.32
CA GLY A 557 15.72 4.22 15.12
C GLY A 557 15.98 5.47 14.27
N GLY A 558 15.80 6.66 14.84
CA GLY A 558 15.98 7.92 14.12
C GLY A 558 15.20 9.08 14.73
N THR A 559 14.79 10.05 13.90
CA THR A 559 13.92 11.18 14.27
C THR A 559 12.66 11.20 13.39
N LEU A 560 11.54 11.69 13.95
CA LEU A 560 10.28 11.86 13.20
C LEU A 560 10.11 13.26 12.60
N LEU A 561 10.74 14.27 13.21
CA LEU A 561 10.58 15.69 12.87
C LEU A 561 11.95 16.39 12.75
N PRO A 562 12.55 16.50 11.54
CA PRO A 562 12.15 15.85 10.30
C PRO A 562 12.43 14.33 10.34
N LEU A 563 11.89 13.61 9.36
CA LEU A 563 12.08 12.17 9.21
C LEU A 563 13.52 11.84 8.75
N ASP A 564 14.37 11.31 9.63
CA ASP A 564 15.60 10.57 9.27
C ASP A 564 15.59 9.28 10.10
N THR A 565 15.31 8.15 9.46
CA THR A 565 15.11 6.86 10.14
C THR A 565 15.78 5.70 9.41
N ASP A 566 16.40 4.82 10.19
CA ASP A 566 16.91 3.52 9.75
C ASP A 566 15.98 2.41 10.28
N LEU A 567 15.36 1.68 9.35
CA LEU A 567 14.36 0.63 9.55
C LEU A 567 14.95 -0.74 9.19
N LYS A 568 15.20 -1.57 10.20
CA LYS A 568 15.50 -2.99 10.01
C LYS A 568 14.22 -3.74 9.69
N LEU A 569 14.22 -4.50 8.60
CA LEU A 569 13.06 -5.22 8.06
C LEU A 569 13.42 -6.70 7.89
N LEU A 570 12.67 -7.56 8.57
CA LEU A 570 12.79 -9.02 8.47
C LEU A 570 11.40 -9.60 8.18
N VAL A 571 11.24 -10.19 6.99
CA VAL A 571 10.01 -10.85 6.55
C VAL A 571 10.31 -12.32 6.27
N ARG A 572 9.46 -13.22 6.77
CA ARG A 572 9.61 -14.67 6.59
C ARG A 572 8.28 -15.28 6.15
N ASN A 573 8.30 -16.11 5.12
CA ASN A 573 7.15 -16.89 4.65
C ASN A 573 5.91 -16.05 4.25
N LEU A 574 6.13 -14.88 3.64
CA LEU A 574 5.04 -14.04 3.12
C LEU A 574 4.47 -14.66 1.84
N GLU A 575 3.26 -15.22 1.90
CA GLU A 575 2.59 -15.79 0.72
C GLU A 575 2.22 -14.71 -0.30
N LEU A 576 2.56 -14.93 -1.57
CA LEU A 576 2.24 -14.02 -2.68
C LEU A 576 0.81 -14.19 -3.22
N LEU A 577 0.16 -15.34 -2.98
CA LEU A 577 -1.16 -15.64 -3.54
C LEU A 577 -2.26 -14.64 -3.14
N PRO A 578 -2.34 -14.13 -1.89
CA PRO A 578 -3.30 -13.09 -1.51
C PRO A 578 -3.15 -11.77 -2.29
N LEU A 579 -1.99 -11.50 -2.91
CA LEU A 579 -1.72 -10.28 -3.67
C LEU A 579 -2.19 -10.37 -5.14
N GLN A 580 -2.65 -11.54 -5.60
CA GLN A 580 -3.00 -11.76 -7.01
C GLN A 580 -3.95 -10.70 -7.61
N PRO A 581 -5.05 -10.28 -6.95
CA PRO A 581 -5.97 -9.32 -7.55
C PRO A 581 -5.39 -7.93 -7.85
N TYR A 582 -4.24 -7.57 -7.26
CA TYR A 582 -3.56 -6.29 -7.55
C TYR A 582 -2.87 -6.25 -8.92
N PHE A 583 -2.44 -7.41 -9.45
CA PHE A 583 -1.77 -7.51 -10.75
C PHE A 583 -2.54 -8.36 -11.78
N THR A 584 -3.67 -8.98 -11.38
CA THR A 584 -4.41 -9.93 -12.22
C THR A 584 -4.92 -9.32 -13.53
N GLU A 585 -5.26 -8.02 -13.53
CA GLU A 585 -5.76 -7.32 -14.73
C GLU A 585 -4.65 -6.80 -15.65
N GLN A 586 -3.41 -6.74 -15.18
CA GLN A 586 -2.25 -6.28 -15.97
C GLN A 586 -1.52 -7.46 -16.64
N LEU A 587 -1.67 -8.68 -16.12
CA LEU A 587 -0.91 -9.86 -16.54
C LEU A 587 -1.83 -11.03 -16.93
N ASN A 588 -1.60 -11.62 -18.10
CA ASN A 588 -2.21 -12.88 -18.59
C ASN A 588 -1.66 -14.14 -17.87
N VAL A 589 -1.22 -13.98 -16.62
CA VAL A 589 -0.62 -15.02 -15.78
C VAL A 589 -1.42 -15.11 -14.47
N GLU A 590 -1.65 -16.34 -14.01
CA GLU A 590 -2.25 -16.64 -12.71
C GLU A 590 -1.21 -17.31 -11.80
N LEU A 591 -1.09 -16.81 -10.57
CA LEU A 591 -0.20 -17.35 -9.55
C LEU A 591 -0.89 -18.52 -8.82
N LYS A 592 -0.14 -19.58 -8.53
CA LYS A 592 -0.62 -20.74 -7.76
C LYS A 592 0.13 -20.93 -6.44
N ARG A 593 1.44 -20.64 -6.40
CA ARG A 593 2.30 -20.69 -5.20
C ARG A 593 3.43 -19.67 -5.29
N GLY A 594 3.98 -19.28 -4.14
CA GLY A 594 5.16 -18.41 -4.04
C GLY A 594 5.25 -17.74 -2.66
N HIS A 595 6.44 -17.77 -2.06
CA HIS A 595 6.71 -17.27 -0.71
C HIS A 595 7.89 -16.29 -0.73
N VAL A 596 7.74 -15.11 -0.11
CA VAL A 596 8.79 -14.10 0.01
C VAL A 596 9.48 -14.17 1.37
N ALA A 597 10.81 -14.00 1.36
CA ALA A 597 11.60 -13.63 2.52
C ALA A 597 12.42 -12.36 2.23
N LEU A 598 12.57 -11.49 3.23
CA LEU A 598 13.30 -10.22 3.18
C LEU A 598 14.16 -10.10 4.44
N ASP A 599 15.40 -9.63 4.30
CA ASP A 599 16.35 -9.37 5.40
C ASP A 599 17.18 -8.15 5.03
N GLY A 600 16.87 -6.96 5.59
CA GLY A 600 17.54 -5.73 5.17
C GLY A 600 17.27 -4.49 6.02
N ASN A 601 17.89 -3.38 5.62
CA ASN A 601 17.79 -2.07 6.26
C ASN A 601 17.26 -1.07 5.20
N LEU A 602 16.11 -0.48 5.46
CA LEU A 602 15.54 0.64 4.71
C LEU A 602 15.89 1.95 5.44
N ARG A 603 16.42 2.94 4.73
CA ARG A 603 16.70 4.28 5.24
C ARG A 603 15.79 5.29 4.58
N LEU A 604 15.08 6.09 5.37
CA LEU A 604 14.16 7.13 4.91
C LEU A 604 14.60 8.50 5.44
N ARG A 605 14.74 9.47 4.56
CA ARG A 605 15.25 10.82 4.86
C ARG A 605 14.46 11.90 4.17
N GLN A 606 13.97 12.87 4.93
CA GLN A 606 13.31 14.05 4.40
C GLN A 606 14.25 15.26 4.49
N GLU A 607 14.54 15.90 3.36
CA GLU A 607 15.23 17.19 3.36
C GLU A 607 14.34 18.23 4.07
N ALA A 608 14.94 19.12 4.87
CA ALA A 608 14.21 20.15 5.59
C ALA A 608 13.63 21.19 4.60
N GLY A 609 12.32 21.10 4.32
CA GLY A 609 11.60 22.04 3.48
C GLY A 609 11.54 23.44 4.09
N GLY A 610 11.75 24.47 3.27
CA GLY A 610 11.55 25.86 3.68
C GLY A 610 10.07 26.19 3.77
N GLY A 611 9.50 26.13 4.98
CA GLY A 611 8.08 26.38 5.23
C GLY A 611 7.20 25.15 5.00
N ALA A 612 5.90 25.37 4.71
CA ALA A 612 4.88 24.31 4.65
C ALA A 612 4.98 23.33 3.45
N ALA A 613 6.12 23.29 2.76
CA ALA A 613 6.35 22.35 1.66
C ALA A 613 6.98 21.06 2.19
N VAL A 614 6.35 19.92 1.89
CA VAL A 614 6.90 18.57 2.15
C VAL A 614 8.22 18.44 1.37
N GLY A 615 9.35 18.46 2.09
CA GLY A 615 10.67 18.35 1.50
C GLY A 615 10.90 16.98 0.84
N LYS A 616 11.88 16.90 -0.06
CA LYS A 616 12.14 15.68 -0.85
C LYS A 616 12.48 14.50 0.07
N LEU A 617 11.86 13.36 -0.22
CA LEU A 617 12.18 12.08 0.41
C LEU A 617 13.32 11.40 -0.36
N GLY A 618 14.52 11.42 0.22
CA GLY A 618 15.64 10.58 -0.18
C GLY A 618 15.72 9.31 0.67
N GLY A 619 16.56 8.37 0.27
CA GLY A 619 16.72 7.13 1.03
C GLY A 619 17.42 6.01 0.29
N GLY A 620 17.25 4.79 0.80
CA GLY A 620 17.72 3.58 0.15
C GLY A 620 17.42 2.31 0.94
N PHE A 621 17.46 1.16 0.27
CA PHE A 621 17.32 -0.16 0.88
C PHE A 621 18.62 -0.96 0.68
N SER A 622 19.10 -1.64 1.71
CA SER A 622 20.28 -2.52 1.67
C SER A 622 19.97 -3.86 2.34
N GLY A 623 20.02 -4.97 1.61
CA GLY A 623 19.64 -6.26 2.18
C GLY A 623 19.62 -7.46 1.22
N LYS A 624 18.73 -8.41 1.52
CA LYS A 624 18.49 -9.63 0.76
C LYS A 624 17.00 -9.80 0.52
N LEU A 625 16.67 -10.39 -0.63
CA LEU A 625 15.31 -10.77 -1.03
C LEU A 625 15.36 -12.20 -1.55
N ALA A 626 14.37 -13.04 -1.22
CA ALA A 626 14.20 -14.35 -1.83
C ALA A 626 12.73 -14.64 -2.13
N VAL A 627 12.48 -15.33 -3.25
CA VAL A 627 11.17 -15.83 -3.67
C VAL A 627 11.30 -17.34 -3.87
N ALA A 628 10.66 -18.13 -3.01
CA ALA A 628 10.71 -19.59 -3.01
C ALA A 628 9.38 -20.23 -3.44
N ASP A 629 9.43 -21.48 -3.91
CA ASP A 629 8.26 -22.28 -4.34
C ASP A 629 7.31 -21.56 -5.32
N PHE A 630 7.86 -20.73 -6.19
CA PHE A 630 7.08 -19.96 -7.15
C PHE A 630 6.48 -20.87 -8.22
N SER A 631 5.19 -20.69 -8.52
CA SER A 631 4.52 -21.42 -9.57
C SER A 631 3.39 -20.58 -10.17
N ALA A 632 3.48 -20.31 -11.46
CA ALA A 632 2.52 -19.53 -12.23
C ALA A 632 2.11 -20.23 -13.54
N VAL A 633 0.86 -20.02 -13.94
CA VAL A 633 0.23 -20.61 -15.14
C VAL A 633 -0.28 -19.53 -16.07
N ASP A 634 -0.42 -19.87 -17.35
CA ASP A 634 -0.98 -18.99 -18.38
C ASP A 634 -2.52 -18.94 -18.26
N LYS A 635 -3.11 -17.73 -18.17
CA LYS A 635 -4.57 -17.56 -18.05
C LYS A 635 -5.36 -17.99 -19.29
N THR A 636 -4.72 -18.07 -20.45
CA THR A 636 -5.40 -18.38 -21.72
C THR A 636 -5.63 -19.88 -21.93
N ASN A 637 -4.81 -20.73 -21.30
CA ASN A 637 -4.79 -22.18 -21.53
C ASN A 637 -4.53 -23.03 -20.26
N ALA A 638 -4.37 -22.39 -19.09
CA ALA A 638 -4.09 -23.01 -17.79
C ALA A 638 -2.81 -23.87 -17.71
N ALA A 639 -1.93 -23.84 -18.72
CA ALA A 639 -0.68 -24.60 -18.69
C ALA A 639 0.37 -23.94 -17.79
N ASP A 640 1.28 -24.77 -17.27
CA ASP A 640 2.48 -24.32 -16.55
C ASP A 640 3.27 -23.32 -17.40
N PHE A 641 3.40 -22.08 -16.93
CA PHE A 641 4.12 -21.02 -17.63
C PHE A 641 5.52 -20.81 -17.06
N LEU A 642 5.63 -20.61 -15.75
CA LEU A 642 6.87 -20.23 -15.07
C LEU A 642 6.89 -20.74 -13.63
N LYS A 643 7.96 -21.43 -13.21
CA LYS A 643 8.16 -21.93 -11.84
C LYS A 643 9.62 -21.79 -11.42
N TRP A 644 9.89 -21.78 -10.12
CA TRP A 644 11.24 -22.03 -9.59
C TRP A 644 11.21 -22.49 -8.13
N GLY A 645 12.20 -23.30 -7.74
CA GLY A 645 12.43 -23.65 -6.33
C GLY A 645 12.89 -22.45 -5.52
N SER A 646 13.87 -21.68 -6.02
CA SER A 646 14.37 -20.47 -5.37
C SER A 646 14.90 -19.44 -6.37
N LEU A 647 14.50 -18.17 -6.17
CA LEU A 647 15.11 -16.98 -6.77
C LEU A 647 15.57 -16.06 -5.63
N SER A 648 16.88 -15.88 -5.45
CA SER A 648 17.45 -15.11 -4.34
C SER A 648 18.40 -14.00 -4.81
N PHE A 649 18.29 -12.83 -4.19
CA PHE A 649 19.11 -11.65 -4.38
C PHE A 649 19.98 -11.46 -3.13
N GLY A 650 21.29 -11.77 -3.22
CA GLY A 650 22.18 -11.94 -2.07
C GLY A 650 22.74 -10.64 -1.48
N ARG A 651 22.70 -9.55 -2.24
CA ARG A 651 22.93 -8.16 -1.81
C ARG A 651 22.12 -7.27 -2.74
N LEU A 652 21.12 -6.58 -2.23
CA LEU A 652 20.23 -5.67 -2.95
C LEU A 652 20.40 -4.28 -2.33
N ASP A 653 21.04 -3.38 -3.06
CA ASP A 653 21.36 -2.01 -2.66
C ASP A 653 20.64 -1.03 -3.62
N LEU A 654 19.55 -0.43 -3.16
CA LEU A 654 18.74 0.57 -3.85
C LEU A 654 18.99 1.95 -3.22
N THR A 655 19.16 3.00 -4.01
CA THR A 655 19.14 4.39 -3.55
C THR A 655 18.01 5.17 -4.23
N LEU A 656 17.50 6.19 -3.55
CA LEU A 656 16.49 7.13 -4.04
C LEU A 656 16.98 8.56 -3.79
N ASN A 657 16.92 9.42 -4.81
CA ASN A 657 17.47 10.79 -4.81
C ASN A 657 18.95 10.88 -4.35
N PRO A 658 19.94 10.49 -5.18
CA PRO A 658 19.81 10.03 -6.57
C PRO A 658 19.41 8.56 -6.66
N ASP A 659 18.67 8.24 -7.71
CA ASP A 659 18.14 6.91 -7.94
C ASP A 659 19.23 5.98 -8.49
N SER A 660 19.39 4.78 -7.91
CA SER A 660 20.27 3.73 -8.44
C SER A 660 19.97 2.35 -7.85
N LEU A 661 20.33 1.27 -8.55
CA LEU A 661 20.14 -0.11 -8.12
C LEU A 661 21.40 -0.94 -8.37
N SER A 662 21.95 -1.52 -7.31
CA SER A 662 23.06 -2.48 -7.33
C SER A 662 22.62 -3.81 -6.73
N ILE A 663 22.85 -4.89 -7.46
CA ILE A 663 22.57 -6.26 -7.03
C ILE A 663 23.89 -7.04 -7.04
N GLY A 664 24.40 -7.44 -5.87
CA GLY A 664 25.69 -8.12 -5.76
C GLY A 664 25.68 -9.54 -6.34
N GLU A 665 24.62 -10.30 -6.09
CA GLU A 665 24.39 -11.62 -6.70
C GLU A 665 22.90 -11.92 -6.83
N VAL A 666 22.52 -12.55 -7.94
CA VAL A 666 21.24 -13.23 -8.17
C VAL A 666 21.53 -14.73 -8.30
N ALA A 667 20.70 -15.58 -7.71
CA ALA A 667 20.72 -17.02 -7.95
C ALA A 667 19.31 -17.52 -8.24
N LEU A 668 19.14 -18.29 -9.32
CA LEU A 668 17.90 -18.93 -9.74
C LEU A 668 18.12 -20.44 -9.84
N ALA A 669 17.39 -21.20 -9.02
CA ALA A 669 17.52 -22.65 -8.89
C ALA A 669 16.20 -23.37 -9.17
N ASP A 670 16.32 -24.54 -9.83
CA ASP A 670 15.24 -25.49 -10.13
C ASP A 670 14.06 -24.81 -10.86
N PHE A 671 14.41 -24.05 -11.90
CA PHE A 671 13.48 -23.21 -12.64
C PHE A 671 12.87 -23.91 -13.85
N PHE A 672 11.59 -23.63 -14.11
CA PHE A 672 10.84 -24.11 -15.26
C PHE A 672 10.29 -22.93 -16.06
N ALA A 673 10.42 -22.97 -17.39
CA ALA A 673 9.79 -21.98 -18.27
C ALA A 673 9.17 -22.64 -19.52
N ARG A 674 7.97 -22.21 -19.92
CA ARG A 674 7.33 -22.66 -21.16
C ARG A 674 7.29 -21.54 -22.21
N ILE A 675 8.04 -21.75 -23.29
CA ILE A 675 8.16 -20.82 -24.42
C ILE A 675 7.37 -21.40 -25.58
N ILE A 676 6.36 -20.67 -26.06
CA ILE A 676 5.49 -21.10 -27.16
C ILE A 676 5.54 -20.05 -28.27
N ILE A 677 5.88 -20.47 -29.48
CA ILE A 677 5.56 -19.73 -30.71
C ILE A 677 4.15 -20.16 -31.12
N ASN A 678 3.21 -19.22 -31.15
CA ASN A 678 1.82 -19.48 -31.50
C ASN A 678 1.62 -19.65 -33.03
N PRO A 679 0.43 -20.06 -33.51
CA PRO A 679 0.19 -20.29 -34.95
C PRO A 679 0.37 -19.05 -35.85
N GLU A 680 0.42 -17.85 -35.28
CA GLU A 680 0.70 -16.59 -36.00
C GLU A 680 2.19 -16.17 -35.91
N GLY A 681 3.08 -17.07 -35.47
CA GLY A 681 4.52 -16.82 -35.35
C GLY A 681 4.94 -15.96 -34.16
N LYS A 682 4.06 -15.71 -33.19
CA LYS A 682 4.32 -14.81 -32.05
C LYS A 682 4.63 -15.59 -30.77
N LEU A 683 5.64 -15.13 -30.03
CA LEU A 683 5.99 -15.67 -28.71
C LEU A 683 4.92 -15.36 -27.65
N ASN A 684 4.57 -16.35 -26.83
CA ASN A 684 3.71 -16.18 -25.65
C ASN A 684 4.30 -15.18 -24.64
N LEU A 685 5.62 -15.14 -24.48
CA LEU A 685 6.35 -14.21 -23.62
C LEU A 685 6.01 -12.73 -23.90
N LEU A 686 5.73 -12.37 -25.16
CA LEU A 686 5.37 -11.00 -25.56
C LEU A 686 3.90 -10.65 -25.30
N GLN A 687 3.09 -11.63 -24.88
CA GLN A 687 1.64 -11.53 -24.68
C GLN A 687 1.25 -11.59 -23.20
N ILE A 688 2.23 -11.69 -22.30
CA ILE A 688 2.05 -11.68 -20.83
C ILE A 688 1.38 -10.37 -20.37
N VAL A 689 1.91 -9.22 -20.81
CA VAL A 689 1.36 -7.91 -20.43
C VAL A 689 0.07 -7.68 -21.19
N ARG A 690 -1.04 -7.57 -20.46
CA ARG A 690 -2.32 -7.16 -21.03
C ARG A 690 -2.21 -5.72 -21.49
N ARG A 691 -2.07 -5.52 -22.79
CA ARG A 691 -2.42 -4.26 -23.42
C ARG A 691 -3.94 -4.10 -23.28
N PRO A 692 -4.47 -2.97 -22.76
CA PRO A 692 -5.90 -2.74 -22.79
C PRO A 692 -6.36 -2.83 -24.25
N ALA A 693 -7.43 -3.58 -24.50
CA ALA A 693 -7.97 -3.65 -25.85
C ALA A 693 -8.42 -2.24 -26.25
N SER A 694 -7.91 -1.73 -27.38
CA SER A 694 -8.53 -0.59 -28.05
C SER A 694 -10.02 -0.90 -28.19
N PRO A 695 -10.93 0.07 -27.94
CA PRO A 695 -12.35 -0.13 -28.20
C PRO A 695 -12.54 -0.67 -29.63
N PRO A 696 -13.46 -1.63 -29.87
CA PRO A 696 -13.62 -2.19 -31.19
C PRO A 696 -13.89 -1.07 -32.19
N GLU A 697 -13.01 -0.88 -33.18
CA GLU A 697 -13.26 0.05 -34.27
C GLU A 697 -14.56 -0.39 -34.94
N ALA A 698 -15.57 0.50 -34.88
CA ALA A 698 -16.86 0.23 -35.50
C ALA A 698 -16.62 0.00 -37.00
N VAL A 699 -17.06 -1.13 -37.52
CA VAL A 699 -16.80 -1.54 -38.90
C VAL A 699 -17.57 -0.65 -39.87
N VAL A 700 -16.97 0.48 -40.24
CA VAL A 700 -17.50 1.39 -41.27
C VAL A 700 -17.23 0.75 -42.64
N PRO A 701 -18.27 0.40 -43.43
CA PRO A 701 -18.07 -0.29 -44.70
C PRO A 701 -17.42 0.64 -45.74
N LYS A 702 -16.28 0.22 -46.30
CA LYS A 702 -15.63 0.94 -47.40
C LYS A 702 -16.37 0.70 -48.72
N THR A 703 -17.03 1.74 -49.22
CA THR A 703 -17.55 1.82 -50.59
C THR A 703 -17.40 3.24 -51.10
N GLY A 704 -16.93 3.42 -52.34
CA GLY A 704 -16.76 4.74 -52.98
C GLY A 704 -15.31 5.06 -53.34
N GLU A 705 -15.09 5.49 -54.58
CA GLU A 705 -13.78 5.73 -55.19
C GLU A 705 -13.58 7.20 -55.58
N GLN A 706 -12.32 7.67 -55.44
CA GLN A 706 -11.72 8.79 -56.19
C GLN A 706 -12.36 10.20 -55.96
N THR A 707 -11.74 11.34 -56.30
CA THR A 707 -10.58 11.63 -57.18
C THR A 707 -9.57 12.63 -56.59
N SER A 708 -8.32 12.53 -57.08
CA SER A 708 -7.37 13.64 -57.38
C SER A 708 -6.93 14.64 -56.28
N GLY A 709 -5.61 14.75 -56.11
CA GLY A 709 -4.95 15.82 -55.36
C GLY A 709 -3.43 15.73 -55.48
N ASP A 710 -2.89 16.14 -56.63
CA ASP A 710 -1.46 16.06 -56.92
C ASP A 710 -0.66 17.08 -56.09
N ALA A 711 0.28 16.59 -55.27
CA ALA A 711 1.18 17.43 -54.49
C ALA A 711 2.49 16.69 -54.18
N ALA A 712 3.46 16.80 -55.09
CA ALA A 712 4.85 16.45 -54.83
C ALA A 712 5.48 17.44 -53.84
N ALA A 713 5.10 17.32 -52.56
CA ALA A 713 5.70 18.04 -51.45
C ALA A 713 6.85 17.22 -50.85
N GLU A 714 7.95 17.90 -50.54
CA GLU A 714 9.20 17.31 -50.04
C GLU A 714 8.95 16.35 -48.86
N GLY A 715 9.67 15.22 -48.86
CA GLY A 715 9.72 14.28 -47.75
C GLY A 715 10.43 14.83 -46.52
N LYS A 716 9.88 15.89 -45.90
CA LYS A 716 10.20 16.25 -44.53
C LYS A 716 9.73 15.11 -43.64
N ALA A 717 10.68 14.27 -43.25
CA ALA A 717 10.52 13.39 -42.11
C ALA A 717 9.87 14.18 -40.98
N VAL A 718 8.80 13.64 -40.39
CA VAL A 718 8.31 14.15 -39.10
C VAL A 718 9.52 14.11 -38.18
N ALA A 719 9.97 15.29 -37.74
CA ALA A 719 11.22 15.41 -37.01
C ALA A 719 11.19 14.41 -35.85
N PRO A 720 12.24 13.61 -35.64
CA PRO A 720 12.25 12.63 -34.57
C PRO A 720 11.94 13.37 -33.28
N VAL A 721 10.80 13.03 -32.66
CA VAL A 721 10.36 13.66 -31.41
C VAL A 721 11.54 13.51 -30.47
N ALA A 722 12.17 14.64 -30.11
CA ALA A 722 13.51 14.62 -29.58
C ALA A 722 13.50 13.68 -28.38
N SER A 723 14.26 12.58 -28.50
CA SER A 723 14.38 11.56 -27.45
C SER A 723 15.22 12.16 -26.35
N GLY A 724 14.63 13.10 -25.63
CA GLY A 724 15.24 13.78 -24.50
C GLY A 724 15.74 12.73 -23.56
N GLU A 725 16.97 12.89 -23.10
CA GLU A 725 17.68 11.91 -22.29
C GLU A 725 17.01 11.82 -20.91
N GLN A 726 15.89 11.10 -20.86
CA GLN A 726 15.31 10.55 -19.65
C GLN A 726 16.44 9.80 -18.93
N PRO A 727 16.92 10.29 -17.78
CA PRO A 727 18.09 9.73 -17.13
C PRO A 727 17.76 8.29 -16.75
N ARG A 728 18.36 7.34 -17.47
CA ARG A 728 18.03 5.92 -17.28
C ARG A 728 18.44 5.51 -15.88
N PHE A 729 17.46 5.03 -15.11
CA PHE A 729 17.63 4.47 -13.79
C PHE A 729 18.87 3.53 -13.76
N PRO A 730 19.96 3.90 -13.07
CA PRO A 730 21.21 3.14 -13.12
C PRO A 730 21.07 1.76 -12.48
N VAL A 731 21.35 0.70 -13.23
CA VAL A 731 21.28 -0.69 -12.75
C VAL A 731 22.63 -1.37 -12.89
N LYS A 732 23.03 -2.13 -11.86
CA LYS A 732 24.22 -2.99 -11.85
C LYS A 732 23.90 -4.34 -11.21
N VAL A 733 24.34 -5.44 -11.83
CA VAL A 733 24.20 -6.81 -11.34
C VAL A 733 25.57 -7.50 -11.42
N GLY A 734 26.17 -7.78 -10.25
CA GLY A 734 27.51 -8.32 -10.13
C GLY A 734 27.64 -9.73 -10.73
N LYS A 735 26.76 -10.65 -10.30
CA LYS A 735 26.67 -12.02 -10.80
C LYS A 735 25.23 -12.50 -10.82
N ILE A 736 24.88 -13.32 -11.80
CA ILE A 736 23.65 -14.10 -11.91
C ILE A 736 24.10 -15.56 -12.02
N THR A 737 23.60 -16.44 -11.17
CA THR A 737 23.86 -17.88 -11.19
C THR A 737 22.59 -18.63 -11.55
N LEU A 738 22.66 -19.54 -12.52
CA LEU A 738 21.53 -20.40 -12.93
C LEU A 738 21.84 -21.85 -12.60
N GLN A 739 20.86 -22.60 -12.10
CA GLN A 739 20.97 -24.02 -11.77
C GLN A 739 19.66 -24.77 -12.02
N GLY A 740 19.75 -25.99 -12.55
CA GLY A 740 18.63 -26.95 -12.57
C GLY A 740 17.50 -26.63 -13.56
N GLY A 741 17.72 -25.77 -14.56
CA GLY A 741 16.66 -25.29 -15.45
C GLY A 741 16.07 -26.34 -16.41
N ASP A 742 14.75 -26.31 -16.58
CA ASP A 742 13.97 -27.02 -17.61
C ASP A 742 13.16 -26.01 -18.44
N ILE A 743 13.53 -25.80 -19.70
CA ILE A 743 12.86 -24.87 -20.61
C ILE A 743 12.18 -25.69 -21.71
N LYS A 744 10.85 -25.71 -21.69
CA LYS A 744 10.04 -26.37 -22.72
C LYS A 744 9.71 -25.39 -23.83
N PHE A 745 10.28 -25.64 -25.01
CA PHE A 745 9.99 -24.93 -26.23
C PHE A 745 8.91 -25.65 -27.04
N SER A 746 8.00 -24.91 -27.66
CA SER A 746 7.01 -25.45 -28.59
C SER A 746 6.73 -24.46 -29.72
N ASP A 747 6.76 -24.93 -30.95
CA ASP A 747 6.46 -24.16 -32.15
C ASP A 747 5.19 -24.70 -32.81
N HIS A 748 4.13 -23.86 -32.78
CA HIS A 748 2.81 -24.14 -33.34
C HIS A 748 2.57 -23.41 -34.67
N PHE A 749 3.55 -22.66 -35.18
CA PHE A 749 3.56 -22.07 -36.54
C PHE A 749 3.96 -23.11 -37.61
N ILE A 750 4.67 -24.16 -37.18
CA ILE A 750 4.94 -25.36 -37.98
C ILE A 750 3.86 -26.42 -37.74
N LYS A 751 3.54 -27.21 -38.77
CA LYS A 751 2.59 -28.33 -38.69
C LYS A 751 3.19 -29.58 -39.35
N PRO A 752 3.18 -30.77 -38.70
CA PRO A 752 2.81 -30.98 -37.29
C PRO A 752 3.67 -30.16 -36.32
N ASN A 753 3.16 -29.84 -35.14
CA ASN A 753 3.84 -28.95 -34.20
C ASN A 753 5.20 -29.52 -33.78
N TYR A 754 6.18 -28.63 -33.58
CA TYR A 754 7.51 -29.00 -33.08
C TYR A 754 7.63 -28.68 -31.58
N SER A 755 8.45 -29.45 -30.85
CA SER A 755 8.70 -29.26 -29.42
C SER A 755 10.09 -29.75 -29.03
N ALA A 756 10.74 -29.05 -28.09
CA ALA A 756 12.06 -29.39 -27.59
C ALA A 756 12.18 -29.08 -26.08
N ASP A 757 12.89 -29.94 -25.35
CA ASP A 757 13.20 -29.81 -23.93
C ASP A 757 14.66 -29.37 -23.73
N LEU A 758 14.90 -28.16 -23.24
CA LEU A 758 16.24 -27.72 -22.81
C LEU A 758 16.40 -27.90 -21.31
N LYS A 759 17.10 -28.96 -20.90
CA LYS A 759 17.20 -29.41 -19.50
C LYS A 759 18.58 -29.20 -18.90
N LYS A 760 18.64 -29.24 -17.56
CA LYS A 760 19.85 -29.08 -16.74
C LYS A 760 20.54 -27.74 -17.03
N ILE A 761 19.78 -26.71 -17.42
CA ILE A 761 20.31 -25.41 -17.79
C ILE A 761 20.90 -24.75 -16.55
N GLY A 762 22.18 -24.39 -16.63
CA GLY A 762 22.91 -23.75 -15.54
C GLY A 762 24.20 -23.08 -16.00
N GLY A 763 24.76 -22.24 -15.14
CA GLY A 763 25.93 -21.41 -15.47
C GLY A 763 25.88 -20.05 -14.78
N ALA A 764 26.55 -19.05 -15.36
CA ALA A 764 26.58 -17.70 -14.82
C ALA A 764 26.60 -16.59 -15.88
N ILE A 765 26.11 -15.41 -15.47
CA ILE A 765 26.28 -14.12 -16.16
C ILE A 765 26.93 -13.15 -15.16
N SER A 766 28.02 -12.47 -15.49
CA SER A 766 28.74 -11.61 -14.52
C SER A 766 29.10 -10.24 -15.10
N GLY A 767 28.83 -9.16 -14.36
CA GLY A 767 29.17 -7.77 -14.77
C GLY A 767 28.11 -7.02 -15.58
N LEU A 768 26.83 -7.41 -15.49
CA LEU A 768 25.73 -6.75 -16.19
C LEU A 768 25.46 -5.36 -15.60
N SER A 769 25.40 -4.30 -16.41
CA SER A 769 25.25 -2.92 -15.92
C SER A 769 24.74 -1.97 -17.01
N SER A 770 24.04 -0.89 -16.64
CA SER A 770 23.58 0.15 -17.57
C SER A 770 24.64 1.22 -17.88
N ALA A 771 25.84 1.15 -17.28
CA ALA A 771 26.95 2.04 -17.60
C ALA A 771 27.49 1.78 -19.01
N ALA A 772 27.73 2.85 -19.79
CA ALA A 772 28.00 2.78 -21.23
C ALA A 772 29.29 2.04 -21.62
N ASP A 773 30.24 1.91 -20.69
CA ASP A 773 31.53 1.24 -20.82
C ASP A 773 31.51 -0.22 -20.31
N SER A 774 30.41 -0.66 -19.69
CA SER A 774 30.32 -1.98 -19.06
C SER A 774 29.92 -3.09 -20.03
N VAL A 775 30.49 -4.28 -19.84
CA VAL A 775 30.20 -5.49 -20.62
C VAL A 775 30.14 -6.69 -19.67
N ALA A 776 29.04 -7.46 -19.74
CA ALA A 776 28.88 -8.68 -18.97
C ALA A 776 29.54 -9.87 -19.68
N THR A 777 29.96 -10.86 -18.90
CA THR A 777 30.41 -12.18 -19.37
C THR A 777 29.31 -13.23 -19.20
N LEU A 778 29.31 -14.26 -20.06
CA LEU A 778 28.32 -15.33 -20.11
C LEU A 778 29.02 -16.70 -20.21
N ASP A 779 28.59 -17.69 -19.42
CA ASP A 779 28.88 -19.12 -19.60
C ASP A 779 27.66 -19.92 -19.12
N LEU A 780 26.90 -20.50 -20.05
CA LEU A 780 25.73 -21.36 -19.80
C LEU A 780 25.94 -22.73 -20.45
N ARG A 781 25.38 -23.76 -19.82
CA ARG A 781 25.52 -25.16 -20.21
C ARG A 781 24.21 -25.91 -19.93
N GLY A 782 23.96 -26.98 -20.67
CA GLY A 782 22.82 -27.87 -20.44
C GLY A 782 22.71 -28.96 -21.50
N ASN A 783 21.52 -29.52 -21.66
CA ASN A 783 21.21 -30.55 -22.65
C ASN A 783 19.96 -30.19 -23.45
N TYR A 784 20.05 -30.30 -24.77
CA TYR A 784 18.92 -30.33 -25.69
C TYR A 784 18.39 -31.77 -25.78
N ASP A 785 17.08 -31.96 -25.55
CA ASP A 785 16.33 -33.24 -25.52
C ASP A 785 17.03 -34.35 -24.71
N ASP A 786 17.65 -33.98 -23.58
CA ASP A 786 18.53 -34.80 -22.72
C ASP A 786 19.79 -35.42 -23.40
N ILE A 787 19.85 -35.50 -24.73
CA ILE A 787 20.88 -36.23 -25.49
C ILE A 787 22.03 -35.35 -26.01
N ALA A 788 21.77 -34.10 -26.40
CA ALA A 788 22.73 -33.25 -27.08
C ALA A 788 23.29 -32.19 -26.11
N PRO A 789 24.58 -32.20 -25.74
CA PRO A 789 25.15 -31.18 -24.88
C PRO A 789 25.15 -29.82 -25.58
N LEU A 790 24.70 -28.80 -24.86
CA LEU A 790 24.66 -27.39 -25.26
C LEU A 790 25.63 -26.59 -24.39
N LYS A 791 26.39 -25.69 -25.02
CA LYS A 791 27.20 -24.65 -24.36
C LYS A 791 26.97 -23.31 -25.04
N ILE A 792 26.91 -22.24 -24.25
CA ILE A 792 26.84 -20.84 -24.69
C ILE A 792 27.88 -20.06 -23.88
N ALA A 793 28.79 -19.35 -24.51
CA ALA A 793 29.77 -18.52 -23.82
C ALA A 793 30.09 -17.23 -24.60
N GLY A 794 30.37 -16.14 -23.91
CA GLY A 794 30.71 -14.88 -24.57
C GLY A 794 30.55 -13.65 -23.70
N GLN A 795 30.23 -12.53 -24.36
CA GLN A 795 30.06 -11.22 -23.76
C GLN A 795 28.77 -10.54 -24.26
N LEU A 796 28.16 -9.69 -23.43
CA LEU A 796 26.90 -9.00 -23.76
C LEU A 796 26.66 -7.76 -22.89
N ASN A 797 25.91 -6.79 -23.41
CA ASN A 797 25.23 -5.80 -22.59
C ASN A 797 23.93 -5.28 -23.25
N PRO A 798 22.73 -5.72 -22.78
CA PRO A 798 21.44 -5.22 -23.24
C PRO A 798 20.92 -3.98 -22.50
N LEU A 799 21.63 -3.45 -21.48
CA LEU A 799 21.15 -2.32 -20.66
C LEU A 799 21.66 -0.94 -21.12
N ILE A 800 22.55 -0.90 -22.11
CA ILE A 800 23.14 0.32 -22.70
C ILE A 800 22.37 0.80 -23.94
N ALA A 801 22.66 2.01 -24.41
CA ALA A 801 21.90 2.67 -25.48
C ALA A 801 21.92 1.91 -26.81
N THR A 802 23.09 1.38 -27.18
CA THR A 802 23.31 0.50 -28.34
C THR A 802 23.74 -0.86 -27.79
N PRO A 803 22.86 -1.87 -27.77
CA PRO A 803 23.17 -3.16 -27.17
C PRO A 803 24.45 -3.80 -27.74
N TYR A 804 25.26 -4.41 -26.87
CA TYR A 804 26.46 -5.14 -27.24
C TYR A 804 26.24 -6.65 -27.12
N LEU A 805 26.84 -7.41 -28.04
CA LEU A 805 26.85 -8.87 -28.03
C LEU A 805 28.15 -9.38 -28.67
N ASP A 806 28.75 -10.43 -28.11
CA ASP A 806 29.74 -11.29 -28.78
C ASP A 806 29.63 -12.68 -28.14
N ILE A 807 28.69 -13.49 -28.64
CA ILE A 807 28.33 -14.80 -28.08
C ILE A 807 28.67 -15.91 -29.07
N GLN A 808 29.31 -16.96 -28.55
CA GLN A 808 29.53 -18.23 -29.22
C GLN A 808 28.66 -19.30 -28.55
N ALA A 809 27.96 -20.11 -29.33
CA ALA A 809 27.22 -21.27 -28.81
C ALA A 809 27.50 -22.50 -29.66
N ASP A 810 27.63 -23.66 -29.01
CA ASP A 810 27.77 -24.94 -29.67
C ASP A 810 26.84 -25.99 -29.04
N VAL A 811 26.14 -26.73 -29.90
CA VAL A 811 25.28 -27.85 -29.54
C VAL A 811 25.57 -29.01 -30.48
N LYS A 812 25.76 -30.21 -29.94
CA LYS A 812 26.32 -31.35 -30.68
C LYS A 812 25.44 -32.58 -30.60
N GLY A 813 25.13 -33.16 -31.76
CA GLY A 813 24.40 -34.43 -31.86
C GLY A 813 22.88 -34.33 -31.64
N ILE A 814 22.26 -33.21 -32.03
CA ILE A 814 20.79 -33.09 -32.16
C ILE A 814 20.31 -34.16 -33.15
N GLU A 815 19.32 -34.98 -32.79
CA GLU A 815 18.70 -35.92 -33.73
C GLU A 815 17.80 -35.15 -34.71
N MET A 816 18.09 -35.27 -36.00
CA MET A 816 17.39 -34.51 -37.04
C MET A 816 16.00 -35.05 -37.34
N THR A 817 15.66 -36.27 -36.90
CA THR A 817 14.31 -36.84 -37.05
C THR A 817 13.25 -35.95 -36.39
N ALA A 818 13.58 -35.33 -35.25
CA ALA A 818 12.73 -34.34 -34.57
C ALA A 818 12.51 -33.05 -35.38
N LEU A 819 13.42 -32.71 -36.30
CA LEU A 819 13.34 -31.56 -37.20
C LEU A 819 12.55 -31.85 -38.49
N SER A 820 12.02 -33.07 -38.65
CA SER A 820 11.15 -33.45 -39.78
C SER A 820 9.99 -32.49 -40.05
N PRO A 821 9.35 -31.82 -39.08
CA PRO A 821 8.29 -30.85 -39.38
C PRO A 821 8.78 -29.62 -40.18
N TYR A 822 9.95 -29.07 -39.85
CA TYR A 822 10.56 -27.99 -40.63
C TYR A 822 10.99 -28.48 -42.03
N SER A 823 11.56 -29.69 -42.10
CA SER A 823 11.99 -30.31 -43.36
C SER A 823 10.81 -30.63 -44.30
N GLY A 824 9.71 -31.16 -43.76
CA GLY A 824 8.49 -31.38 -44.53
C GLY A 824 7.92 -30.06 -45.06
N LYS A 825 7.84 -29.04 -44.20
CA LYS A 825 7.32 -27.72 -44.58
C LYS A 825 8.13 -27.04 -45.69
N TYR A 826 9.46 -26.99 -45.57
CA TYR A 826 10.33 -26.16 -46.43
C TYR A 826 11.16 -26.93 -47.47
N ALA A 827 11.50 -28.19 -47.20
CA ALA A 827 12.26 -29.05 -48.14
C ALA A 827 11.38 -30.07 -48.87
N GLY A 828 10.15 -30.34 -48.41
CA GLY A 828 9.23 -31.30 -49.02
C GLY A 828 9.53 -32.77 -48.70
N TYR A 829 10.33 -33.05 -47.66
CA TYR A 829 10.68 -34.41 -47.24
C TYR A 829 10.80 -34.53 -45.71
N ALA A 830 10.37 -35.66 -45.15
CA ALA A 830 10.67 -36.02 -43.77
C ALA A 830 12.15 -36.47 -43.62
N ILE A 831 12.69 -36.46 -42.40
CA ILE A 831 14.06 -36.92 -42.11
C ILE A 831 14.00 -38.30 -41.46
N ASP A 832 14.55 -39.31 -42.15
CA ASP A 832 14.63 -40.71 -41.69
C ASP A 832 15.65 -40.85 -40.54
N LYS A 833 16.81 -40.21 -40.69
CA LYS A 833 17.90 -40.18 -39.69
C LYS A 833 18.93 -39.11 -40.04
N GLY A 834 19.73 -38.75 -39.05
CA GLY A 834 20.89 -37.87 -39.18
C GLY A 834 21.12 -37.08 -37.91
N LYS A 835 22.36 -36.66 -37.65
CA LYS A 835 22.70 -35.86 -36.48
C LYS A 835 23.21 -34.49 -36.87
N MET A 836 22.65 -33.44 -36.29
CA MET A 836 23.12 -32.07 -36.47
C MET A 836 23.99 -31.64 -35.29
N SER A 837 25.09 -30.98 -35.60
CA SER A 837 25.84 -30.15 -34.67
C SER A 837 25.85 -28.72 -35.21
N LEU A 838 25.43 -27.77 -34.38
CA LEU A 838 25.35 -26.36 -34.72
C LEU A 838 26.39 -25.59 -33.90
N PHE A 839 27.19 -24.78 -34.57
CA PHE A 839 28.07 -23.78 -33.97
C PHE A 839 27.65 -22.41 -34.50
N VAL A 840 27.35 -21.47 -33.61
CA VAL A 840 27.04 -20.09 -33.95
C VAL A 840 27.96 -19.13 -33.23
N LYS A 841 28.32 -18.02 -33.90
CA LYS A 841 29.07 -16.91 -33.32
C LYS A 841 28.44 -15.60 -33.77
N TYR A 842 27.71 -14.96 -32.86
CA TYR A 842 26.92 -13.74 -33.13
C TYR A 842 27.51 -12.56 -32.38
N LYS A 843 27.84 -11.50 -33.12
CA LYS A 843 28.34 -10.24 -32.59
C LYS A 843 27.41 -9.09 -32.97
N ILE A 844 27.04 -8.25 -31.99
CA ILE A 844 26.32 -7.00 -32.19
C ILE A 844 27.21 -5.87 -31.68
N GLU A 845 27.56 -4.93 -32.56
CA GLU A 845 28.32 -3.73 -32.22
C GLU A 845 27.80 -2.55 -33.06
N LYS A 846 27.51 -1.40 -32.43
CA LYS A 846 26.99 -0.19 -33.11
C LYS A 846 25.75 -0.48 -33.98
N ASN A 847 24.82 -1.24 -33.44
CA ASN A 847 23.60 -1.75 -34.10
C ASN A 847 23.83 -2.57 -35.38
N GLN A 848 25.06 -2.98 -35.70
CA GLN A 848 25.34 -3.98 -36.75
C GLN A 848 25.41 -5.38 -36.13
N LEU A 849 24.63 -6.31 -36.68
CA LEU A 849 24.76 -7.74 -36.42
C LEU A 849 25.75 -8.35 -37.44
N THR A 850 26.70 -9.14 -36.94
CA THR A 850 27.52 -10.06 -37.73
C THR A 850 27.40 -11.45 -37.10
N ALA A 851 27.01 -12.45 -37.90
CA ALA A 851 26.68 -13.78 -37.43
C ALA A 851 27.32 -14.86 -38.32
N GLU A 852 28.15 -15.72 -37.73
CA GLU A 852 28.64 -16.95 -38.36
C GLU A 852 27.74 -18.11 -37.91
N ASN A 853 27.21 -18.91 -38.84
CA ASN A 853 26.41 -20.10 -38.56
C ASN A 853 27.02 -21.32 -39.25
N ARG A 854 27.72 -22.18 -38.50
CA ARG A 854 28.27 -23.42 -39.02
C ARG A 854 27.39 -24.62 -38.64
N ILE A 855 26.84 -25.26 -39.66
CA ILE A 855 25.94 -26.40 -39.56
C ILE A 855 26.69 -27.63 -40.05
N PHE A 856 26.98 -28.56 -39.13
CA PHE A 856 27.60 -29.85 -39.44
C PHE A 856 26.55 -30.96 -39.30
N LEU A 857 26.33 -31.72 -40.36
CA LEU A 857 25.34 -32.79 -40.44
C LEU A 857 26.05 -34.13 -40.64
N ASP A 858 25.81 -35.11 -39.77
CA ASP A 858 26.30 -36.47 -39.90
C ASP A 858 25.18 -37.41 -40.36
N GLN A 859 25.50 -38.24 -41.36
CA GLN A 859 24.69 -39.32 -41.94
C GLN A 859 23.31 -38.97 -42.51
N LEU A 860 22.85 -37.71 -42.49
CA LEU A 860 21.53 -37.25 -42.96
C LEU A 860 20.97 -38.02 -44.18
N THR A 861 19.79 -38.62 -44.04
CA THR A 861 18.97 -39.12 -45.14
C THR A 861 17.51 -38.68 -44.98
N PHE A 862 16.90 -38.29 -46.10
CA PHE A 862 15.46 -38.05 -46.18
C PHE A 862 14.69 -39.37 -46.26
N GLY A 863 13.47 -39.38 -45.72
CA GLY A 863 12.49 -40.44 -45.86
C GLY A 863 11.47 -40.13 -46.96
N GLU A 864 10.19 -40.32 -46.66
CA GLU A 864 9.09 -40.05 -47.59
C GLU A 864 8.95 -38.55 -47.91
N ALA A 865 8.42 -38.27 -49.11
CA ALA A 865 8.07 -36.92 -49.55
C ALA A 865 6.83 -36.42 -48.80
N VAL A 866 6.81 -35.12 -48.48
CA VAL A 866 5.77 -34.44 -47.73
C VAL A 866 5.17 -33.35 -48.61
N ASP A 867 3.86 -33.40 -48.85
CA ASP A 867 3.17 -32.37 -49.61
C ASP A 867 3.09 -31.07 -48.79
N SER A 868 3.63 -29.98 -49.35
CA SER A 868 3.67 -28.65 -48.74
C SER A 868 3.75 -27.57 -49.82
N ALA A 869 2.84 -26.60 -49.76
CA ALA A 869 2.85 -25.44 -50.66
C ALA A 869 4.04 -24.48 -50.42
N GLU A 870 4.70 -24.58 -49.26
CA GLU A 870 5.90 -23.80 -48.91
C GLU A 870 7.21 -24.55 -49.24
N ALA A 871 7.15 -25.78 -49.78
CA ALA A 871 8.35 -26.55 -50.09
C ALA A 871 9.11 -26.03 -51.33
N THR A 872 10.43 -26.12 -51.27
CA THR A 872 11.29 -25.78 -52.40
C THR A 872 11.09 -26.71 -53.60
N LYS A 873 11.15 -26.15 -54.82
CA LYS A 873 11.04 -26.90 -56.08
C LYS A 873 12.40 -27.46 -56.55
N LEU A 874 13.45 -27.28 -55.76
CA LEU A 874 14.81 -27.77 -56.07
C LEU A 874 14.95 -29.25 -55.69
N PRO A 875 15.74 -30.07 -56.42
CA PRO A 875 15.98 -31.47 -56.08
C PRO A 875 16.92 -31.59 -54.86
N VAL A 876 16.36 -31.46 -53.66
CA VAL A 876 17.09 -31.43 -52.38
C VAL A 876 17.92 -32.70 -52.15
N THR A 877 17.44 -33.84 -52.63
CA THR A 877 18.15 -35.15 -52.56
C THR A 877 19.47 -35.13 -53.34
N LEU A 878 19.50 -34.55 -54.54
CA LEU A 878 20.72 -34.39 -55.35
C LEU A 878 21.68 -33.40 -54.68
N ALA A 879 21.18 -32.28 -54.15
CA ALA A 879 22.00 -31.32 -53.43
C ALA A 879 22.67 -31.94 -52.18
N VAL A 880 21.93 -32.76 -51.43
CA VAL A 880 22.50 -33.55 -50.32
C VAL A 880 23.56 -34.55 -50.82
N ALA A 881 23.32 -35.25 -51.94
CA ALA A 881 24.31 -36.19 -52.50
C ALA A 881 25.62 -35.52 -52.97
N LEU A 882 25.55 -34.27 -53.45
CA LEU A 882 26.72 -33.45 -53.85
C LEU A 882 27.51 -32.91 -52.65
N LEU A 883 26.82 -32.54 -51.58
CA LEU A 883 27.44 -32.00 -50.36
C LEU A 883 28.00 -33.08 -49.44
N LYS A 884 27.39 -34.28 -49.40
CA LYS A 884 27.69 -35.36 -48.45
C LYS A 884 28.97 -36.12 -48.80
N ASN A 885 29.97 -36.04 -47.92
CA ASN A 885 31.26 -36.71 -48.10
C ASN A 885 31.20 -38.23 -47.88
N ARG A 886 32.31 -38.94 -48.11
CA ARG A 886 32.41 -40.41 -48.01
C ARG A 886 32.19 -41.04 -46.64
N LYS A 887 32.21 -40.25 -45.55
CA LYS A 887 31.80 -40.71 -44.22
C LYS A 887 30.30 -40.48 -43.96
N GLY A 888 29.65 -39.66 -44.78
CA GLY A 888 28.29 -39.19 -44.60
C GLY A 888 28.16 -37.79 -44.01
N GLU A 889 29.26 -37.04 -43.86
CA GLU A 889 29.29 -35.70 -43.26
C GLU A 889 28.96 -34.61 -44.30
N ILE A 890 28.29 -33.54 -43.87
CA ILE A 890 28.07 -32.27 -44.59
C ILE A 890 28.47 -31.13 -43.65
N ASP A 891 29.17 -30.11 -44.14
CA ASP A 891 29.61 -28.95 -43.34
C ASP A 891 29.33 -27.66 -44.12
N ILE A 892 28.45 -26.81 -43.58
CA ILE A 892 27.94 -25.59 -44.23
C ILE A 892 28.23 -24.40 -43.31
N ASN A 893 28.86 -23.35 -43.83
CA ASN A 893 29.04 -22.09 -43.10
C ASN A 893 28.20 -20.99 -43.78
N LEU A 894 27.29 -20.37 -43.02
CA LEU A 894 26.36 -19.34 -43.47
C LEU A 894 26.67 -18.03 -42.70
N PRO A 895 27.51 -17.14 -43.24
CA PRO A 895 27.70 -15.81 -42.70
C PRO A 895 26.50 -14.92 -43.02
N VAL A 896 26.01 -14.19 -42.03
CA VAL A 896 24.92 -13.21 -42.13
C VAL A 896 25.38 -11.90 -41.52
N ALA A 897 25.08 -10.77 -42.15
CA ALA A 897 25.35 -9.43 -41.60
C ALA A 897 24.22 -8.46 -41.96
N GLY A 898 23.99 -7.44 -41.12
CA GLY A 898 23.01 -6.39 -41.38
C GLY A 898 22.78 -5.44 -40.21
N SER A 899 22.01 -4.38 -40.46
CA SER A 899 21.63 -3.40 -39.44
C SER A 899 20.42 -3.85 -38.64
N LEU A 900 20.45 -3.63 -37.32
CA LEU A 900 19.28 -3.77 -36.44
C LEU A 900 18.32 -2.59 -36.54
N ASP A 901 18.77 -1.46 -37.12
CA ASP A 901 17.95 -0.26 -37.34
C ASP A 901 17.11 -0.34 -38.64
N ASP A 902 17.24 -1.42 -39.42
CA ASP A 902 16.45 -1.63 -40.65
C ASP A 902 15.08 -2.27 -40.30
N PRO A 903 13.95 -1.58 -40.55
CA PRO A 903 12.62 -2.08 -40.21
C PRO A 903 12.15 -3.26 -41.09
N GLN A 904 12.89 -3.64 -42.13
CA GLN A 904 12.64 -4.84 -42.94
C GLN A 904 13.62 -5.99 -42.65
N PHE A 905 14.49 -5.86 -41.64
CA PHE A 905 15.50 -6.88 -41.31
C PHE A 905 14.90 -8.25 -40.93
N ASN A 906 14.90 -9.18 -41.88
CA ASN A 906 14.36 -10.53 -41.71
C ASN A 906 15.46 -11.60 -41.89
N ILE A 907 15.99 -12.08 -40.76
CA ILE A 907 17.03 -13.12 -40.70
C ILE A 907 16.60 -14.40 -41.46
N GLY A 908 15.32 -14.77 -41.40
CA GLY A 908 14.79 -15.95 -42.08
C GLY A 908 14.82 -15.84 -43.61
N GLY A 909 14.55 -14.64 -44.14
CA GLY A 909 14.68 -14.36 -45.57
C GLY A 909 16.13 -14.45 -46.05
N LEU A 910 17.05 -13.81 -45.32
CA LEU A 910 18.48 -13.79 -45.65
C LEU A 910 19.11 -15.20 -45.58
N LEU A 911 18.79 -15.99 -44.55
CA LEU A 911 19.21 -17.39 -44.47
C LEU A 911 18.58 -18.25 -45.57
N GLY A 912 17.30 -18.02 -45.90
CA GLY A 912 16.61 -18.69 -47.00
C GLY A 912 17.26 -18.44 -48.36
N GLU A 913 17.71 -17.22 -48.64
CA GLU A 913 18.41 -16.86 -49.87
C GLU A 913 19.86 -17.38 -49.92
N LEU A 914 20.58 -17.37 -48.78
CA LEU A 914 21.91 -17.96 -48.68
C LEU A 914 21.88 -19.49 -48.89
N ILE A 915 20.99 -20.20 -48.19
CA ILE A 915 20.81 -21.64 -48.36
C ILE A 915 20.26 -21.95 -49.75
N GLY A 916 19.25 -21.19 -50.21
CA GLY A 916 18.66 -21.34 -51.53
C GLY A 916 19.69 -21.18 -52.65
N SER A 917 20.53 -20.13 -52.60
CA SER A 917 21.57 -19.91 -53.62
C SER A 917 22.70 -20.94 -53.57
N LEU A 918 23.02 -21.52 -52.41
CA LEU A 918 23.92 -22.68 -52.30
C LEU A 918 23.32 -23.93 -52.94
N LEU A 919 22.04 -24.24 -52.65
CA LEU A 919 21.33 -25.38 -53.23
C LEU A 919 21.13 -25.22 -54.75
N VAL A 920 20.79 -24.02 -55.23
CA VAL A 920 20.70 -23.70 -56.66
C VAL A 920 22.06 -23.93 -57.32
N LYS A 921 23.15 -23.33 -56.82
CA LYS A 921 24.50 -23.49 -57.41
C LYS A 921 24.95 -24.96 -57.44
N ALA A 922 24.66 -25.74 -56.41
CA ALA A 922 24.94 -27.17 -56.38
C ALA A 922 24.19 -27.91 -57.50
N VAL A 923 22.92 -27.58 -57.75
CA VAL A 923 22.08 -28.26 -58.75
C VAL A 923 22.33 -27.78 -60.18
N THR A 924 22.55 -26.47 -60.40
CA THR A 924 22.74 -25.90 -61.74
C THR A 924 24.15 -26.07 -62.29
N SER A 925 25.17 -26.06 -61.42
CA SER A 925 26.58 -26.17 -61.78
C SER A 925 27.31 -27.21 -60.89
N PRO A 926 26.88 -28.48 -60.86
CA PRO A 926 27.41 -29.47 -59.92
C PRO A 926 28.93 -29.71 -60.09
N PHE A 927 29.43 -29.67 -61.32
CA PHE A 927 30.86 -29.78 -61.60
C PHE A 927 31.67 -28.56 -61.12
N ALA A 928 31.11 -27.35 -61.12
CA ALA A 928 31.77 -26.18 -60.54
C ALA A 928 32.00 -26.36 -59.03
N LEU A 929 31.00 -26.90 -58.33
CA LEU A 929 31.08 -27.17 -56.90
C LEU A 929 32.15 -28.24 -56.60
N LEU A 930 32.24 -29.31 -57.39
CA LEU A 930 33.35 -30.27 -57.27
C LEU A 930 34.71 -29.64 -57.64
N GLY A 931 34.77 -28.87 -58.73
CA GLY A 931 36.00 -28.26 -59.25
C GLY A 931 36.59 -27.15 -58.38
N SER A 932 35.78 -26.53 -57.51
CA SER A 932 36.26 -25.61 -56.47
C SER A 932 36.89 -26.31 -55.25
N ILE A 933 36.56 -27.59 -55.02
CA ILE A 933 37.09 -28.38 -53.89
C ILE A 933 38.30 -29.23 -54.34
N PHE A 934 38.22 -29.84 -55.52
CA PHE A 934 39.22 -30.80 -56.02
C PHE A 934 40.12 -30.24 -57.15
N GLY A 935 39.86 -29.00 -57.59
CA GLY A 935 40.53 -28.36 -58.72
C GLY A 935 39.85 -28.63 -60.06
N GLY A 936 39.96 -27.71 -61.02
CA GLY A 936 39.46 -27.86 -62.40
C GLY A 936 38.19 -27.07 -62.76
N GLY A 937 37.52 -26.41 -61.82
CA GLY A 937 36.37 -25.54 -62.10
C GLY A 937 35.23 -26.24 -62.87
N GLU A 938 34.53 -25.49 -63.76
CA GLU A 938 33.51 -26.09 -64.65
C GLU A 938 34.10 -27.01 -65.74
N GLU A 939 35.43 -26.99 -65.97
CA GLU A 939 36.09 -27.90 -66.90
C GLU A 939 36.02 -29.37 -66.43
N LEU A 940 35.70 -29.64 -65.15
CA LEU A 940 35.39 -31.01 -64.69
C LEU A 940 34.12 -31.61 -65.32
N SER A 941 33.32 -30.83 -66.04
CA SER A 941 32.13 -31.30 -66.76
C SER A 941 32.45 -32.06 -68.06
N ASN A 942 33.69 -32.00 -68.56
CA ASN A 942 34.07 -32.65 -69.81
C ASN A 942 35.59 -32.90 -69.93
N VAL A 943 35.99 -33.73 -70.89
CA VAL A 943 37.40 -33.99 -71.23
C VAL A 943 37.59 -33.91 -72.74
N GLU A 944 38.49 -33.03 -73.16
CA GLU A 944 38.84 -32.78 -74.56
C GLU A 944 39.88 -33.79 -75.08
N PHE A 945 39.78 -34.13 -76.36
CA PHE A 945 40.63 -35.06 -77.07
C PHE A 945 41.23 -34.44 -78.34
N ALA A 946 42.38 -34.94 -78.77
CA ALA A 946 42.94 -34.60 -80.08
C ALA A 946 42.08 -35.18 -81.21
N THR A 947 42.05 -34.49 -82.36
CA THR A 947 41.24 -34.88 -83.52
C THR A 947 41.62 -36.28 -84.03
N GLY A 948 40.60 -37.12 -84.20
CA GLY A 948 40.73 -38.53 -84.60
C GLY A 948 41.32 -39.47 -83.55
N MET A 949 41.63 -38.99 -82.34
CA MET A 949 42.28 -39.79 -81.29
C MET A 949 41.39 -40.02 -80.07
N ALA A 950 41.56 -41.20 -79.46
CA ALA A 950 40.97 -41.56 -78.16
C ALA A 950 42.03 -41.64 -77.03
N ALA A 951 43.24 -41.12 -77.27
CA ALA A 951 44.31 -41.06 -76.26
C ALA A 951 44.11 -39.89 -75.29
N ILE A 952 44.21 -40.16 -74.00
CA ILE A 952 44.08 -39.16 -72.93
C ILE A 952 45.36 -38.32 -72.86
N SER A 953 45.23 -36.99 -72.92
CA SER A 953 46.34 -36.05 -72.80
C SER A 953 46.76 -35.82 -71.33
N PRO A 954 47.96 -35.29 -71.04
CA PRO A 954 48.38 -34.99 -69.67
C PRO A 954 47.45 -34.00 -68.93
N SER A 955 46.84 -33.05 -69.62
CA SER A 955 45.85 -32.12 -69.05
C SER A 955 44.49 -32.80 -68.83
N ALA A 956 44.05 -33.64 -69.77
CA ALA A 956 42.87 -34.49 -69.60
C ALA A 956 43.02 -35.41 -68.38
N GLN A 957 44.19 -36.02 -68.19
CA GLN A 957 44.48 -36.87 -67.04
C GLN A 957 44.38 -36.09 -65.71
N GLN A 958 44.84 -34.85 -65.65
CA GLN A 958 44.69 -34.01 -64.44
C GLN A 958 43.22 -33.70 -64.11
N ARG A 959 42.37 -33.41 -65.12
CA ARG A 959 40.92 -33.25 -64.93
C ARG A 959 40.26 -34.56 -64.47
N LEU A 960 40.63 -35.70 -65.07
CA LEU A 960 40.14 -37.03 -64.67
C LEU A 960 40.58 -37.44 -63.25
N ASP A 961 41.81 -37.13 -62.84
CA ASP A 961 42.31 -37.38 -61.50
C ASP A 961 41.56 -36.55 -60.44
N ALA A 962 41.18 -35.32 -60.76
CA ALA A 962 40.35 -34.47 -59.90
C ALA A 962 38.90 -35.00 -59.82
N LEU A 963 38.31 -35.38 -60.96
CA LEU A 963 36.98 -35.98 -61.02
C LEU A 963 36.91 -37.34 -60.29
N ALA A 964 37.94 -38.18 -60.42
CA ALA A 964 38.04 -39.45 -59.68
C ALA A 964 38.10 -39.22 -58.16
N LYS A 965 38.92 -38.27 -57.69
CA LYS A 965 38.96 -37.87 -56.26
C LYS A 965 37.61 -37.37 -55.78
N ALA A 966 36.93 -36.54 -56.58
CA ALA A 966 35.60 -36.04 -56.26
C ALA A 966 34.56 -37.17 -56.13
N LEU A 967 34.54 -38.12 -57.08
CA LEU A 967 33.63 -39.27 -57.04
C LEU A 967 33.95 -40.25 -55.91
N LEU A 968 35.23 -40.45 -55.57
CA LEU A 968 35.63 -41.27 -54.42
C LEU A 968 35.26 -40.64 -53.07
N ASP A 969 35.32 -39.31 -52.96
CA ASP A 969 34.92 -38.60 -51.74
C ASP A 969 33.41 -38.24 -51.70
N ARG A 970 32.66 -38.51 -52.78
CA ARG A 970 31.19 -38.37 -52.89
C ARG A 970 30.54 -39.68 -53.36
N PRO A 971 30.43 -40.71 -52.51
CA PRO A 971 30.04 -42.07 -52.94
C PRO A 971 28.60 -42.19 -53.44
N ALA A 972 27.72 -41.23 -53.09
CA ALA A 972 26.32 -41.24 -53.53
C ALA A 972 26.13 -40.89 -55.02
N LEU A 973 27.07 -40.13 -55.61
CA LEU A 973 26.95 -39.63 -56.98
C LEU A 973 27.20 -40.75 -58.01
N LYS A 974 26.44 -40.73 -59.10
CA LYS A 974 26.66 -41.55 -60.29
C LYS A 974 27.09 -40.64 -61.44
N LEU A 975 28.12 -41.06 -62.19
CA LEU A 975 28.63 -40.34 -63.34
C LEU A 975 28.09 -40.98 -64.62
N ASP A 976 27.30 -40.22 -65.36
CA ASP A 976 27.06 -40.48 -66.78
C ASP A 976 28.26 -39.98 -67.60
N VAL A 977 28.70 -40.79 -68.55
CA VAL A 977 29.82 -40.52 -69.46
C VAL A 977 29.30 -40.62 -70.89
N GLU A 978 29.31 -39.52 -71.64
CA GLU A 978 28.78 -39.43 -72.99
C GLU A 978 29.89 -38.97 -73.95
N GLY A 979 30.28 -39.85 -74.89
CA GLY A 979 31.34 -39.54 -75.86
C GLY A 979 30.82 -38.72 -77.04
N HIS A 980 31.60 -37.73 -77.47
CA HIS A 980 31.33 -36.95 -78.68
C HIS A 980 32.45 -37.08 -79.73
N ALA A 981 32.06 -36.89 -81.00
CA ALA A 981 32.98 -36.72 -82.13
C ALA A 981 32.53 -35.56 -83.05
N ASP A 982 33.51 -34.88 -83.62
CA ASP A 982 33.35 -33.79 -84.60
C ASP A 982 33.38 -34.37 -86.03
N PRO A 983 32.30 -34.29 -86.82
CA PRO A 983 32.26 -34.82 -88.18
C PRO A 983 33.35 -34.28 -89.12
N GLU A 984 33.83 -33.05 -88.90
CA GLU A 984 34.80 -32.43 -89.81
C GLU A 984 36.23 -32.55 -89.23
N GLY A 985 36.45 -32.19 -87.96
CA GLY A 985 37.75 -32.32 -87.28
C GLY A 985 38.21 -33.77 -87.08
N ASP A 986 37.34 -34.67 -86.62
CA ASP A 986 37.73 -36.06 -86.37
C ASP A 986 37.86 -36.88 -87.65
N SER A 987 37.16 -36.54 -88.73
CA SER A 987 37.34 -37.21 -90.02
C SER A 987 38.74 -37.00 -90.59
N GLU A 988 39.26 -35.77 -90.53
CA GLU A 988 40.66 -35.44 -90.86
C GLU A 988 41.65 -36.24 -89.98
N GLY A 989 41.39 -36.31 -88.68
CA GLY A 989 42.23 -37.05 -87.74
C GLY A 989 42.21 -38.57 -87.95
N LEU A 990 41.02 -39.17 -88.16
CA LEU A 990 40.84 -40.61 -88.36
C LEU A 990 41.50 -41.11 -89.65
N LYS A 991 41.51 -40.29 -90.72
CA LYS A 991 42.28 -40.60 -91.94
C LYS A 991 43.77 -40.76 -91.63
N ARG A 992 44.33 -39.85 -90.84
CA ARG A 992 45.75 -39.86 -90.41
C ARG A 992 46.05 -41.01 -89.44
N TYR A 993 45.13 -41.29 -88.52
CA TYR A 993 45.22 -42.44 -87.61
C TYR A 993 45.21 -43.77 -88.38
N ARG A 994 44.28 -43.97 -89.32
CA ARG A 994 44.23 -45.15 -90.20
C ARG A 994 45.50 -45.33 -91.03
N LEU A 995 46.07 -44.23 -91.53
CA LEU A 995 47.36 -44.28 -92.22
C LEU A 995 48.48 -44.72 -91.26
N GLN A 996 48.55 -44.14 -90.06
CA GLN A 996 49.54 -44.49 -89.05
C GLN A 996 49.41 -45.95 -88.56
N GLU A 997 48.17 -46.45 -88.44
CA GLU A 997 47.85 -47.84 -88.11
C GLU A 997 48.33 -48.80 -89.22
N LYS A 998 48.07 -48.50 -90.50
CA LYS A 998 48.58 -49.28 -91.64
C LYS A 998 50.12 -49.30 -91.69
N LEU A 999 50.77 -48.17 -91.41
CA LEU A 999 52.23 -48.07 -91.30
C LEU A 999 52.77 -48.93 -90.14
N GLN A 1000 52.12 -48.90 -88.98
CA GLN A 1000 52.49 -49.71 -87.82
C GLN A 1000 52.25 -51.21 -88.06
N ALA A 1001 51.16 -51.59 -88.72
CA ALA A 1001 50.90 -52.98 -89.11
C ALA A 1001 51.98 -53.54 -90.04
N LEU A 1002 52.42 -52.75 -91.03
CA LEU A 1002 53.55 -53.11 -91.91
C LEU A 1002 54.90 -53.18 -91.16
N LYS A 1003 55.08 -52.40 -90.08
CA LYS A 1003 56.26 -52.50 -89.20
C LYS A 1003 56.18 -53.70 -88.25
N ALA A 1004 54.99 -54.10 -87.82
CA ALA A 1004 54.74 -55.25 -86.95
C ALA A 1004 54.87 -56.59 -87.69
N GLY A 1005 54.53 -56.64 -88.99
CA GLY A 1005 54.56 -57.83 -89.85
C GLY A 1005 55.93 -58.50 -90.06
N GLY A 1006 56.97 -58.11 -89.32
CA GLY A 1006 58.27 -58.78 -89.24
C GLY A 1006 58.50 -59.60 -87.96
N ARG A 1007 57.53 -59.70 -87.04
CA ARG A 1007 57.60 -60.53 -85.83
C ARG A 1007 56.33 -61.37 -85.64
N SER A 1008 56.51 -62.70 -85.64
CA SER A 1008 55.48 -63.66 -85.25
C SER A 1008 56.00 -64.45 -84.04
N GLY A 1009 55.32 -64.36 -82.90
CA GLY A 1009 55.66 -65.13 -81.71
C GLY A 1009 55.14 -64.53 -80.40
N ASP A 1010 54.25 -65.29 -79.77
CA ASP A 1010 53.72 -65.17 -78.40
C ASP A 1010 52.73 -64.03 -78.09
N ASP A 1011 51.96 -64.24 -77.01
CA ASP A 1011 50.63 -63.68 -76.79
C ASP A 1011 50.55 -62.49 -75.82
N SER A 1012 49.43 -61.76 -75.89
CA SER A 1012 48.88 -60.91 -74.82
C SER A 1012 49.78 -59.80 -74.21
N ALA A 1013 50.08 -58.76 -74.99
CA ALA A 1013 50.45 -57.44 -74.45
C ALA A 1013 49.83 -56.31 -75.30
N ALA A 1014 49.43 -55.21 -74.66
CA ALA A 1014 48.86 -54.05 -75.35
C ALA A 1014 49.91 -53.40 -76.29
N PRO A 1015 49.50 -52.86 -77.47
CA PRO A 1015 50.44 -52.32 -78.44
C PRO A 1015 51.09 -51.02 -77.93
N ALA A 1016 52.31 -51.15 -77.41
CA ALA A 1016 53.19 -50.00 -77.19
C ALA A 1016 53.43 -49.29 -78.52
N THR A 1017 53.25 -47.97 -78.57
CA THR A 1017 53.31 -47.18 -79.81
C THR A 1017 54.72 -47.18 -80.41
N VAL A 1018 54.96 -48.11 -81.35
CA VAL A 1018 56.23 -48.21 -82.05
C VAL A 1018 56.41 -46.98 -82.94
N GLY A 1019 57.25 -46.05 -82.49
CA GLY A 1019 57.69 -44.92 -83.30
C GLY A 1019 58.27 -45.40 -84.62
N VAL A 1020 57.86 -44.75 -85.71
CA VAL A 1020 58.42 -44.93 -87.05
C VAL A 1020 59.42 -43.80 -87.25
N ASP A 1021 60.70 -44.12 -87.49
CA ASP A 1021 61.71 -43.09 -87.77
C ASP A 1021 61.37 -42.40 -89.10
N SER A 1022 61.66 -41.10 -89.19
CA SER A 1022 61.65 -40.30 -90.43
C SER A 1022 62.14 -41.04 -91.68
N LYS A 1023 63.14 -41.91 -91.53
CA LYS A 1023 63.73 -42.70 -92.63
C LYS A 1023 63.03 -44.02 -92.92
N GLU A 1024 62.37 -44.62 -91.94
CA GLU A 1024 61.49 -45.79 -92.13
C GLU A 1024 60.12 -45.36 -92.68
N TYR A 1025 59.66 -44.16 -92.31
CA TYR A 1025 58.35 -43.62 -92.66
C TYR A 1025 58.17 -43.53 -94.18
N SER A 1026 59.17 -43.05 -94.92
CA SER A 1026 59.12 -42.99 -96.38
C SER A 1026 59.02 -44.37 -97.04
N GLU A 1027 59.77 -45.38 -96.56
CA GLU A 1027 59.69 -46.74 -97.10
C GLU A 1027 58.36 -47.43 -96.78
N LEU A 1028 57.86 -47.29 -95.55
CA LEU A 1028 56.58 -47.86 -95.15
C LEU A 1028 55.41 -47.13 -95.83
N LEU A 1029 55.49 -45.81 -95.99
CA LEU A 1029 54.49 -45.02 -96.72
C LEU A 1029 54.47 -45.37 -98.20
N GLU A 1030 55.62 -45.61 -98.84
CA GLU A 1030 55.62 -46.10 -100.21
C GLU A 1030 54.98 -47.50 -100.32
N ARG A 1031 55.15 -48.38 -99.32
CA ARG A 1031 54.46 -49.68 -99.28
C ARG A 1031 52.95 -49.52 -99.13
N VAL A 1032 52.45 -48.69 -98.20
CA VAL A 1032 51.01 -48.37 -98.10
C VAL A 1032 50.52 -47.79 -99.42
N TYR A 1033 51.16 -46.72 -99.91
CA TYR A 1033 50.81 -46.05 -101.17
C TYR A 1033 50.76 -47.02 -102.37
N ARG A 1034 51.67 -47.99 -102.46
CA ARG A 1034 51.64 -49.03 -103.50
C ARG A 1034 50.52 -50.07 -103.28
N ALA A 1035 50.11 -50.34 -102.04
CA ALA A 1035 49.07 -51.32 -101.69
C ALA A 1035 47.63 -50.79 -101.72
N GLU A 1036 47.36 -49.50 -101.50
CA GLU A 1036 45.99 -48.95 -101.47
C GLU A 1036 45.27 -48.99 -102.84
N ASP A 1037 44.00 -49.40 -102.90
CA ASP A 1037 43.23 -49.44 -104.17
C ASP A 1037 42.59 -48.09 -104.55
N PHE A 1038 43.43 -47.11 -104.91
CA PHE A 1038 43.01 -45.86 -105.56
C PHE A 1038 43.84 -45.54 -106.82
N GLU A 1039 43.37 -44.60 -107.65
CA GLU A 1039 44.07 -44.21 -108.88
C GLU A 1039 45.38 -43.45 -108.60
N LYS A 1040 46.50 -44.03 -109.04
CA LYS A 1040 47.85 -43.51 -108.78
C LYS A 1040 48.44 -42.90 -110.06
N PRO A 1041 49.05 -41.70 -109.99
CA PRO A 1041 49.79 -41.13 -111.12
C PRO A 1041 50.83 -42.11 -111.69
N ARG A 1042 50.77 -42.34 -113.00
CA ARG A 1042 51.71 -43.19 -113.73
C ARG A 1042 52.78 -42.36 -114.41
N ASN A 1043 53.99 -42.90 -114.54
CA ASN A 1043 55.05 -42.31 -115.36
C ASN A 1043 54.78 -42.56 -116.86
N MET A 1044 55.61 -41.97 -117.74
CA MET A 1044 55.45 -42.10 -119.21
C MET A 1044 55.69 -43.54 -119.74
N VAL A 1045 55.96 -44.51 -118.87
CA VAL A 1045 56.14 -45.95 -119.19
C VAL A 1045 55.03 -46.80 -118.51
N GLY A 1046 53.96 -46.17 -118.03
CA GLY A 1046 52.77 -46.84 -117.48
C GLY A 1046 52.91 -47.41 -116.06
N MET A 1047 54.09 -47.32 -115.45
CA MET A 1047 54.35 -47.75 -114.07
C MET A 1047 53.93 -46.67 -113.07
N VAL A 1048 53.55 -47.07 -111.84
CA VAL A 1048 53.23 -46.13 -110.75
C VAL A 1048 54.44 -45.22 -110.48
N LYS A 1049 54.21 -43.90 -110.46
CA LYS A 1049 55.23 -42.91 -110.14
C LYS A 1049 55.49 -42.93 -108.64
N GLY A 1050 56.75 -43.10 -108.23
CA GLY A 1050 57.17 -42.77 -106.86
C GLY A 1050 57.04 -41.27 -106.65
N LEU A 1051 56.29 -40.86 -105.61
CA LEU A 1051 56.02 -39.46 -105.30
C LEU A 1051 56.79 -39.05 -104.03
N PRO A 1052 57.00 -37.75 -103.77
CA PRO A 1052 57.39 -37.26 -102.46
C PRO A 1052 56.47 -37.79 -101.35
N VAL A 1053 57.01 -37.94 -100.14
CA VAL A 1053 56.28 -38.42 -98.94
C VAL A 1053 54.95 -37.67 -98.79
N ASP A 1054 55.00 -36.34 -98.82
CA ASP A 1054 53.85 -35.43 -98.70
C ASP A 1054 52.77 -35.64 -99.78
N GLU A 1055 53.14 -36.05 -100.99
CA GLU A 1055 52.20 -36.34 -102.08
C GLU A 1055 51.56 -37.73 -101.93
N MET A 1056 52.34 -38.73 -101.50
CA MET A 1056 51.81 -40.07 -101.18
C MET A 1056 50.82 -40.00 -100.01
N GLU A 1057 51.18 -39.29 -98.94
CA GLU A 1057 50.34 -39.08 -97.76
C GLU A 1057 49.04 -38.36 -98.14
N LYS A 1058 49.11 -37.22 -98.86
CA LYS A 1058 47.91 -36.51 -99.31
C LYS A 1058 46.98 -37.38 -100.16
N LEU A 1059 47.49 -38.23 -101.04
CA LEU A 1059 46.66 -39.11 -101.86
C LEU A 1059 46.00 -40.22 -101.03
N ILE A 1060 46.68 -40.80 -100.03
CA ILE A 1060 46.06 -41.80 -99.15
C ILE A 1060 45.00 -41.15 -98.26
N LEU A 1061 45.28 -39.97 -97.67
CA LEU A 1061 44.33 -39.25 -96.82
C LEU A 1061 43.10 -38.74 -97.60
N ALA A 1062 43.28 -38.30 -98.85
CA ALA A 1062 42.17 -37.88 -99.71
C ALA A 1062 41.22 -39.04 -100.03
N ASN A 1063 41.75 -40.22 -100.38
CA ASN A 1063 40.96 -41.39 -100.77
C ASN A 1063 40.47 -42.26 -99.58
N THR A 1064 41.01 -42.08 -98.37
CA THR A 1064 40.51 -42.77 -97.17
C THR A 1064 39.13 -42.24 -96.79
N VAL A 1065 38.08 -43.05 -96.97
CA VAL A 1065 36.72 -42.73 -96.50
C VAL A 1065 36.63 -42.93 -94.98
N ILE A 1066 35.92 -42.02 -94.31
CA ILE A 1066 35.44 -42.13 -92.93
C ILE A 1066 33.92 -42.01 -93.00
N ASP A 1067 33.18 -42.88 -92.32
CA ASP A 1067 31.71 -42.82 -92.25
C ASP A 1067 31.19 -42.40 -90.86
N GLU A 1068 29.86 -42.38 -90.68
CA GLU A 1068 29.26 -42.00 -89.39
C GLU A 1068 29.48 -43.07 -88.30
N GLN A 1069 29.67 -44.35 -88.68
CA GLN A 1069 29.97 -45.40 -87.72
C GLN A 1069 31.41 -45.27 -87.21
N ASP A 1070 32.38 -44.94 -88.07
CA ASP A 1070 33.76 -44.65 -87.67
C ASP A 1070 33.87 -43.53 -86.62
N LEU A 1071 33.02 -42.49 -86.76
CA LEU A 1071 32.93 -41.37 -85.83
C LEU A 1071 32.25 -41.75 -84.51
N ARG A 1072 31.21 -42.60 -84.56
CA ARG A 1072 30.59 -43.19 -83.36
C ARG A 1072 31.57 -44.10 -82.62
N ASP A 1073 32.28 -44.98 -83.33
CA ASP A 1073 33.31 -45.86 -82.79
C ASP A 1073 34.46 -45.06 -82.17
N LEU A 1074 34.80 -43.88 -82.70
CA LEU A 1074 35.76 -42.96 -82.05
C LEU A 1074 35.19 -42.37 -80.75
N ALA A 1075 33.95 -41.90 -80.76
CA ALA A 1075 33.29 -41.35 -79.58
C ALA A 1075 33.12 -42.42 -78.48
N ASP A 1076 32.77 -43.66 -78.83
CA ASP A 1076 32.70 -44.80 -77.92
C ASP A 1076 34.09 -45.15 -77.37
N ARG A 1077 35.13 -45.20 -78.21
CA ARG A 1077 36.52 -45.39 -77.74
C ARG A 1077 36.98 -44.29 -76.78
N ARG A 1078 36.56 -43.03 -76.97
CA ARG A 1078 36.83 -41.93 -76.04
C ARG A 1078 36.09 -42.12 -74.70
N ALA A 1079 34.78 -42.42 -74.75
CA ALA A 1079 33.97 -42.64 -73.55
C ALA A 1079 34.47 -43.87 -72.74
N VAL A 1080 34.86 -44.94 -73.43
CA VAL A 1080 35.50 -46.12 -72.86
C VAL A 1080 36.86 -45.78 -72.24
N ALA A 1081 37.73 -45.05 -72.94
CA ALA A 1081 39.04 -44.64 -72.40
C ALA A 1081 38.89 -43.81 -71.12
N VAL A 1082 37.93 -42.87 -71.09
CA VAL A 1082 37.60 -42.08 -69.90
C VAL A 1082 37.07 -42.95 -68.75
N ARG A 1083 36.11 -43.84 -69.03
CA ARG A 1083 35.60 -44.81 -68.05
C ARG A 1083 36.75 -45.63 -67.46
N ASP A 1084 37.62 -46.16 -68.31
CA ASP A 1084 38.68 -47.08 -67.91
C ASP A 1084 39.81 -46.36 -67.15
N ALA A 1085 40.06 -45.08 -67.43
CA ALA A 1085 40.92 -44.22 -66.61
C ALA A 1085 40.32 -43.95 -65.21
N LEU A 1086 39.00 -43.72 -65.11
CA LEU A 1086 38.32 -43.57 -63.81
C LEU A 1086 38.30 -44.90 -63.03
N LEU A 1087 38.11 -46.05 -63.70
CA LEU A 1087 38.25 -47.39 -63.11
C LEU A 1087 39.68 -47.65 -62.61
N ALA A 1088 40.70 -47.24 -63.36
CA ALA A 1088 42.11 -47.34 -62.95
C ALA A 1088 42.40 -46.49 -61.70
N GLN A 1089 41.77 -45.31 -61.58
CA GLN A 1089 41.76 -44.51 -60.35
C GLN A 1089 40.81 -45.05 -59.26
N LYS A 1090 40.33 -46.29 -59.40
CA LYS A 1090 39.49 -47.04 -58.43
C LYS A 1090 38.08 -46.49 -58.20
N VAL A 1091 37.54 -45.67 -59.12
CA VAL A 1091 36.12 -45.31 -59.08
C VAL A 1091 35.28 -46.59 -59.32
N PRO A 1092 34.26 -46.91 -58.51
CA PRO A 1092 33.49 -48.14 -58.68
C PRO A 1092 32.71 -48.22 -60.00
N ALA A 1093 32.71 -49.39 -60.64
CA ALA A 1093 32.11 -49.60 -61.97
C ALA A 1093 30.57 -49.47 -61.97
N ASP A 1094 29.91 -49.77 -60.87
CA ASP A 1094 28.45 -49.60 -60.65
C ASP A 1094 28.01 -48.14 -60.57
N ARG A 1095 28.97 -47.20 -60.63
CA ARG A 1095 28.76 -45.75 -60.59
C ARG A 1095 29.13 -45.03 -61.88
N LEU A 1096 29.65 -45.73 -62.89
CA LEU A 1096 30.08 -45.19 -64.18
C LEU A 1096 29.17 -45.71 -65.30
N PHE A 1097 28.31 -44.84 -65.84
CA PHE A 1097 27.31 -45.20 -66.84
C PHE A 1097 27.68 -44.62 -68.20
N LEU A 1098 28.01 -45.47 -69.18
CA LEU A 1098 28.15 -45.02 -70.56
C LEU A 1098 26.76 -44.67 -71.12
N ARG A 1099 26.61 -43.45 -71.65
CA ARG A 1099 25.43 -43.03 -72.42
C ARG A 1099 25.67 -43.23 -73.92
N PRO A 1100 24.61 -43.38 -74.74
CA PRO A 1100 24.75 -43.45 -76.19
C PRO A 1100 25.50 -42.23 -76.73
N VAL A 1101 26.57 -42.49 -77.49
CA VAL A 1101 27.47 -41.44 -77.99
C VAL A 1101 26.83 -40.54 -79.06
N GLN A 1102 27.30 -39.30 -79.16
CA GLN A 1102 26.79 -38.31 -80.11
C GLN A 1102 27.85 -37.86 -81.13
N VAL A 1103 27.53 -38.01 -82.41
CA VAL A 1103 28.24 -37.32 -83.49
C VAL A 1103 27.56 -35.96 -83.69
N ALA A 1104 28.32 -34.87 -83.66
CA ALA A 1104 27.75 -33.52 -83.72
C ALA A 1104 26.98 -33.29 -85.04
N LYS A 1105 25.78 -32.70 -84.98
CA LYS A 1105 24.96 -32.50 -86.18
C LYS A 1105 25.49 -31.32 -87.01
N ARG A 1106 25.78 -31.59 -88.28
CA ARG A 1106 26.26 -30.62 -89.28
C ARG A 1106 25.38 -29.36 -89.31
N SER A 1107 25.96 -28.21 -88.95
CA SER A 1107 25.24 -26.95 -88.67
C SER A 1107 24.79 -26.21 -89.94
N GLY A 1108 23.83 -26.80 -90.67
CA GLY A 1108 23.36 -26.33 -91.97
C GLY A 1108 22.05 -25.54 -91.95
N LYS A 1109 21.97 -24.41 -91.23
CA LYS A 1109 20.92 -23.38 -91.45
C LYS A 1109 21.25 -22.05 -90.76
N ALA A 1110 21.03 -20.94 -91.48
CA ALA A 1110 21.01 -19.61 -90.89
C ALA A 1110 19.61 -19.26 -90.36
N ALA A 1111 19.56 -18.50 -89.26
CA ALA A 1111 18.37 -17.82 -88.72
C ALA A 1111 18.82 -16.54 -87.99
N GLU A 1112 17.98 -15.50 -88.02
CA GLU A 1112 18.31 -14.15 -87.55
C GLU A 1112 17.97 -13.94 -86.07
N GLY A 1113 18.73 -13.15 -85.29
CA GLY A 1113 18.44 -13.07 -83.85
C GLY A 1113 19.22 -12.14 -82.90
N LYS A 1114 19.62 -10.92 -83.31
CA LYS A 1114 20.07 -9.79 -82.44
C LYS A 1114 21.39 -9.92 -81.61
N SER A 1115 22.06 -8.77 -81.57
CA SER A 1115 23.18 -8.36 -80.69
C SER A 1115 22.86 -8.49 -79.19
N ASP A 1116 23.84 -8.94 -78.39
CA ASP A 1116 24.61 -8.04 -77.51
C ASP A 1116 26.01 -8.58 -77.20
N GLY A 1117 26.94 -7.66 -76.88
CA GLY A 1117 28.34 -7.79 -77.34
C GLY A 1117 29.39 -8.17 -76.29
N LYS A 1118 30.23 -9.15 -76.66
CA LYS A 1118 31.60 -9.35 -76.16
C LYS A 1118 32.43 -10.03 -77.28
N PRO A 1119 33.73 -9.71 -77.45
CA PRO A 1119 34.52 -10.29 -78.54
C PRO A 1119 35.09 -11.66 -78.17
N ASP A 1120 34.32 -12.72 -78.43
CA ASP A 1120 34.82 -14.10 -78.33
C ASP A 1120 35.67 -14.50 -79.55
N LEU A 1121 36.64 -15.38 -79.30
CA LEU A 1121 37.56 -15.92 -80.30
C LEU A 1121 36.84 -16.95 -81.19
N PRO A 1122 37.26 -17.13 -82.47
CA PRO A 1122 36.60 -18.07 -83.39
C PRO A 1122 36.70 -19.51 -82.86
N GLY A 1123 35.54 -20.10 -82.56
CA GLY A 1123 35.46 -21.39 -81.88
C GLY A 1123 36.00 -22.56 -82.69
N GLN A 1124 36.89 -23.34 -82.06
CA GLN A 1124 37.21 -24.73 -82.43
C GLN A 1124 37.00 -25.59 -81.18
N GLY A 1125 36.47 -26.82 -81.32
CA GLY A 1125 36.53 -27.84 -80.25
C GLY A 1125 35.21 -28.42 -79.72
N GLU A 1126 34.04 -27.85 -80.04
CA GLU A 1126 32.74 -28.26 -79.46
C GLU A 1126 32.39 -29.76 -79.61
N GLY A 1127 32.93 -30.47 -80.61
CA GLY A 1127 32.67 -31.90 -80.84
C GLY A 1127 33.72 -32.87 -80.28
N ASN A 1128 34.93 -32.43 -79.94
CA ASN A 1128 36.09 -33.30 -79.67
C ASN A 1128 36.25 -33.65 -78.19
N ARG A 1129 35.17 -34.09 -77.52
CA ARG A 1129 35.16 -34.26 -76.06
C ARG A 1129 34.29 -35.41 -75.56
N VAL A 1130 34.53 -35.82 -74.32
CA VAL A 1130 33.60 -36.64 -73.52
C VAL A 1130 32.94 -35.71 -72.53
N VAL A 1131 31.61 -35.69 -72.49
CA VAL A 1131 30.80 -34.86 -71.60
C VAL A 1131 30.29 -35.71 -70.44
N PHE A 1132 30.19 -35.11 -69.26
CA PHE A 1132 29.70 -35.75 -68.06
C PHE A 1132 28.37 -35.17 -67.58
N SER A 1133 27.54 -36.01 -66.95
CA SER A 1133 26.45 -35.55 -66.09
C SER A 1133 26.39 -36.37 -64.81
N LEU A 1134 25.77 -35.81 -63.78
CA LEU A 1134 25.70 -36.41 -62.43
C LEU A 1134 24.24 -36.72 -62.09
N ARG A 1135 24.03 -37.87 -61.43
CA ARG A 1135 22.74 -38.31 -60.88
C ARG A 1135 22.90 -38.85 -59.45
#